data_AF-A0A1I3E1R9-F1
#
_entry.id   AF-A0A1I3E1R9-F1
#
_cell.length_a   1.000
_cell.length_b   1.000
_cell.length_c   1.000
_cell.angle_alpha   90.00
_cell.angle_beta   90.00
_cell.angle_gamma   90.00
#
_symmetry.space_group_name_H-M   'P 1'
#
loop_
_entity.id
_entity.type
_entity.pdbx_description
1 polymer ?
#
loop_
_entity_poly.entity_id
_entity_poly.type
_entity_poly.pdbx_seq_one_letter_code
_entity_poly.pdbx_strand_id
1 'polypeptide(L)'
;MSEVLTRAQRYLQPADSSFWRWSEDGSAAEWIDGPTIAIREEVVALLEQLASKGLPSLDSLLLLLAVCRESWSTDPSRLEVLKDVLTRNPRRKSLTAPLETMLNAIPVMPPVVQKSVAVKAELAGIVLDEPSLRTSPQIARDILDELKSGCLQETIGGSTDIIKPAGQWAAELRALCQGLNRLRTSSLMLRLATGLDDLPAAAPIELDEFKPLRPAGFAELLTEMEQDADLKGLARLTRTLMGIVSIPRPVGEQEELPLGGVSDIANRGRLDQLLLSELAHDDDVLITRIALREALYLRREMPPDRPTRERVLLLDSGLRMWGLPRIFATGVALAFAAMSKTRVRVYRAAGEEIVPVDLSSKQGLSTHLEALDPAMHPGQALPEFQQQNQLDETDVILVTHLDSLGDAEFLRCLDESELSPLYCVGVNRHGQMRVVQRSRLGERLLRETVLDLKDLLPTVPHVPPLYDPEADSKLPAILRLKRFPLRMPHAYDGKNFVSLRSGTDKPKRLLTISHDGRLMYWDRPDYGARMLSDRIPKGNLISFEQDDEVVRMVVGSLGTGRLWLIWADLQKLECRVVPLENAQHQTDDVVLHAGSILVIRKDAVDLCHATDGRLRNRLQISGRKRLSERFFIGPDGLFALSHDGVSGRFECLLKHNQIPKDRKILHAFDSAYCNSPVVVFDDGSLQIPPAAVQHVNHGHQGSRFTFGRLARDGSEFCLRASGELKFFTISLRIMSSIGGYQFTEDKTRQIPSIRQLRVRFSTLSIIDSQLVLLSSRGQSLRLIHNPIRNELELREFDPKTGNCTLSKGFPEAHHGQGVGYRLHAIHWKDGSQAVLDSRGMLHLKSSDAAIPEFTLVLHEDCVAGWSALGQVWGERYFHLDEKERTAPKVIWQDLIEPFVRRLR
;
A
#
# COMPACT_ATOMS: atom_id res chain seq x y z
N MET A 1 24.39 4.52 -3.11
CA MET A 1 23.76 5.80 -2.71
C MET A 1 24.80 6.63 -1.99
N SER A 2 24.82 7.96 -2.19
CA SER A 2 25.60 8.88 -1.36
C SER A 2 24.91 9.07 0.01
N GLU A 3 25.64 9.61 0.99
CA GLU A 3 25.03 9.95 2.28
C GLU A 3 23.97 11.05 2.12
N VAL A 4 24.21 12.02 1.21
CA VAL A 4 23.28 13.08 0.80
C VAL A 4 21.94 12.51 0.32
N LEU A 5 21.96 11.64 -0.69
CA LEU A 5 20.75 11.05 -1.28
C LEU A 5 19.97 10.22 -0.25
N THR A 6 20.68 9.56 0.68
CA THR A 6 20.10 8.83 1.81
C THR A 6 19.43 9.75 2.86
N ARG A 7 19.89 11.00 3.02
CA ARG A 7 19.27 12.02 3.89
C ARG A 7 18.04 12.63 3.20
N ALA A 8 18.15 12.94 1.91
CA ALA A 8 17.06 13.48 1.10
C ALA A 8 15.87 12.52 1.04
N GLN A 9 16.09 11.24 0.74
CA GLN A 9 15.05 10.21 0.77
C GLN A 9 14.27 10.21 2.08
N ARG A 10 14.95 10.20 3.24
CA ARG A 10 14.30 10.16 4.56
C ARG A 10 13.50 11.41 4.92
N TYR A 11 13.84 12.57 4.36
CA TYR A 11 13.09 13.80 4.57
C TYR A 11 11.88 13.89 3.65
N LEU A 12 12.07 13.54 2.37
CA LEU A 12 11.10 13.72 1.29
C LEU A 12 10.08 12.56 1.22
N GLN A 13 10.41 11.37 1.68
CA GLN A 13 9.50 10.22 1.60
C GLN A 13 8.30 10.37 2.57
N PRO A 14 7.04 10.29 2.08
CA PRO A 14 5.86 10.14 2.92
C PRO A 14 5.85 8.75 3.58
N ALA A 15 5.12 8.61 4.68
CA ALA A 15 4.96 7.31 5.35
C ALA A 15 3.60 6.69 5.09
N ASP A 16 3.51 5.38 5.33
CA ASP A 16 2.28 4.57 5.30
C ASP A 16 1.13 5.13 6.16
N SER A 17 1.42 6.02 7.13
CA SER A 17 0.43 6.70 7.98
C SER A 17 0.40 8.24 7.85
N SER A 18 1.11 8.81 6.86
CA SER A 18 0.97 10.21 6.46
C SER A 18 -0.41 10.43 5.82
N PHE A 19 -0.95 11.65 5.90
CA PHE A 19 -2.20 12.04 5.22
C PHE A 19 -2.00 12.33 3.72
N TRP A 20 -0.75 12.23 3.25
CA TRP A 20 -0.30 12.68 1.94
C TRP A 20 0.67 11.70 1.28
N ARG A 21 0.81 11.81 -0.05
CA ARG A 21 1.77 11.09 -0.91
C ARG A 21 2.39 12.06 -1.92
N TRP A 22 3.50 11.70 -2.56
CA TRP A 22 3.84 12.32 -3.84
C TRP A 22 2.96 11.72 -4.95
N SER A 23 2.65 12.53 -5.97
CA SER A 23 2.11 12.09 -7.26
C SER A 23 3.06 11.10 -7.93
N GLU A 24 2.58 10.31 -8.89
CA GLU A 24 3.36 9.22 -9.49
C GLU A 24 4.61 9.71 -10.24
N ASP A 25 4.57 10.92 -10.80
CA ASP A 25 5.68 11.63 -11.45
C ASP A 25 6.57 12.44 -10.47
N GLY A 26 6.19 12.53 -9.20
CA GLY A 26 6.83 13.35 -8.19
C GLY A 26 6.73 14.86 -8.43
N SER A 27 5.79 15.34 -9.25
CA SER A 27 5.56 16.77 -9.49
C SER A 27 4.66 17.45 -8.44
N ALA A 28 3.98 16.69 -7.57
CA ALA A 28 3.14 17.26 -6.52
C ALA A 28 3.05 16.38 -5.27
N ALA A 29 2.76 17.00 -4.13
CA ALA A 29 2.25 16.34 -2.95
C ALA A 29 0.71 16.39 -2.96
N GLU A 30 0.07 15.23 -2.81
CA GLU A 30 -1.38 15.00 -2.83
C GLU A 30 -1.85 14.43 -1.49
N TRP A 31 -3.12 14.63 -1.14
CA TRP A 31 -3.76 13.80 -0.11
C TRP A 31 -3.86 12.33 -0.58
N ILE A 32 -4.01 11.37 0.34
CA ILE A 32 -4.16 9.94 -0.02
C ILE A 32 -5.34 9.70 -0.99
N ASP A 33 -6.43 10.43 -0.82
CA ASP A 33 -7.64 10.38 -1.64
C ASP A 33 -7.53 11.11 -2.98
N GLY A 34 -6.38 11.74 -3.28
CA GLY A 34 -6.05 12.32 -4.59
C GLY A 34 -5.96 13.86 -4.70
N PRO A 35 -6.70 14.69 -3.93
CA PRO A 35 -6.60 16.15 -4.07
C PRO A 35 -5.18 16.70 -3.83
N THR A 36 -4.71 17.59 -4.70
CA THR A 36 -3.37 18.19 -4.57
C THR A 36 -3.25 19.11 -3.35
N ILE A 37 -2.22 18.90 -2.53
CA ILE A 37 -1.87 19.74 -1.38
C ILE A 37 -0.96 20.89 -1.82
N ALA A 38 0.14 20.56 -2.51
CA ALA A 38 1.15 21.50 -3.00
C ALA A 38 1.90 20.89 -4.18
N ILE A 39 2.20 21.66 -5.22
CA ILE A 39 3.11 21.17 -6.29
C ILE A 39 4.56 21.14 -5.77
N ARG A 40 5.42 20.30 -6.35
CA ARG A 40 6.82 20.15 -5.92
C ARG A 40 7.55 21.48 -5.98
N GLU A 41 7.30 22.29 -7.01
CA GLU A 41 7.92 23.60 -7.20
C GLU A 41 7.47 24.62 -6.14
N GLU A 42 6.23 24.50 -5.65
CA GLU A 42 5.71 25.22 -4.47
C GLU A 42 6.45 24.73 -3.21
N VAL A 43 6.61 23.42 -3.01
CA VAL A 43 7.38 22.84 -1.88
C VAL A 43 8.86 23.22 -1.92
N VAL A 44 9.51 23.23 -3.09
CA VAL A 44 10.91 23.68 -3.25
C VAL A 44 11.05 25.12 -2.82
N ALA A 45 10.28 26.04 -3.40
CA ALA A 45 10.39 27.47 -3.11
C ALA A 45 10.11 27.81 -1.63
N LEU A 46 9.25 27.04 -0.96
CA LEU A 46 9.03 27.14 0.49
C LEU A 46 10.24 26.67 1.30
N LEU A 47 10.77 25.48 0.99
CA LEU A 47 11.90 24.91 1.69
C LEU A 47 13.19 25.73 1.46
N GLU A 48 13.38 26.33 0.29
CA GLU A 48 14.48 27.25 -0.02
C GLU A 48 14.52 28.46 0.94
N GLN A 49 13.36 29.09 1.18
CA GLN A 49 13.29 30.27 2.05
C GLN A 49 13.54 29.91 3.52
N LEU A 50 13.19 28.69 3.95
CA LEU A 50 13.44 28.18 5.30
C LEU A 50 14.86 27.61 5.50
N ALA A 51 15.54 27.20 4.43
CA ALA A 51 16.82 26.47 4.49
C ALA A 51 17.95 27.16 5.26
N SER A 52 17.91 28.49 5.36
CA SER A 52 18.88 29.29 6.13
C SER A 52 18.89 28.95 7.63
N LYS A 53 17.74 28.55 8.19
CA LYS A 53 17.59 28.08 9.58
C LYS A 53 17.66 26.54 9.69
N GLY A 54 17.25 25.83 8.64
CA GLY A 54 16.97 24.39 8.66
C GLY A 54 15.53 24.12 8.26
N LEU A 55 15.19 22.90 7.87
CA LEU A 55 13.85 22.56 7.37
C LEU A 55 12.94 22.04 8.49
N PRO A 56 11.67 22.45 8.56
CA PRO A 56 10.67 21.89 9.48
C PRO A 56 10.26 20.47 9.06
N SER A 57 9.29 19.86 9.73
CA SER A 57 8.63 18.68 9.17
C SER A 57 7.93 18.97 7.84
N LEU A 58 8.21 18.15 6.83
CA LEU A 58 7.49 18.16 5.56
C LEU A 58 6.01 17.79 5.76
N ASP A 59 5.69 16.88 6.68
CA ASP A 59 4.31 16.51 7.01
C ASP A 59 3.56 17.70 7.68
N SER A 60 4.22 18.44 8.58
CA SER A 60 3.62 19.66 9.18
C SER A 60 3.51 20.82 8.18
N LEU A 61 4.50 20.97 7.29
CA LEU A 61 4.48 21.97 6.22
C LEU A 61 3.31 21.68 5.25
N LEU A 62 3.19 20.46 4.77
CA LEU A 62 2.10 20.06 3.87
C LEU A 62 0.71 20.18 4.54
N LEU A 63 0.59 19.91 5.84
CA LEU A 63 -0.68 20.11 6.56
C LEU A 63 -1.05 21.61 6.62
N LEU A 64 -0.07 22.48 6.87
CA LEU A 64 -0.26 23.93 6.85
C LEU A 64 -0.66 24.42 5.44
N LEU A 65 -0.03 23.89 4.39
CA LEU A 65 -0.35 24.20 2.99
C LEU A 65 -1.73 23.70 2.56
N ALA A 66 -2.14 22.52 3.03
CA ALA A 66 -3.46 21.94 2.74
C ALA A 66 -4.60 22.77 3.35
N VAL A 67 -4.39 23.34 4.54
CA VAL A 67 -5.33 24.25 5.21
C VAL A 67 -5.36 25.63 4.52
N CYS A 68 -4.31 25.96 3.76
CA CYS A 68 -4.25 27.13 2.87
C CYS A 68 -4.79 26.84 1.45
N ARG A 69 -5.65 25.83 1.26
CA ARG A 69 -6.42 25.62 0.02
C ARG A 69 -7.86 26.11 0.22
N GLU A 70 -8.42 26.80 -0.78
CA GLU A 70 -9.83 27.27 -0.78
C GLU A 70 -10.81 26.14 -0.45
N SER A 71 -10.54 24.95 -1.00
CA SER A 71 -11.37 23.78 -0.80
C SER A 71 -11.22 23.11 0.57
N TRP A 72 -10.43 23.63 1.51
CA TRP A 72 -10.41 23.16 2.91
C TRP A 72 -11.73 23.47 3.63
N SER A 73 -12.30 24.66 3.43
CA SER A 73 -13.49 25.12 4.16
C SER A 73 -14.82 24.70 3.52
N THR A 74 -14.82 24.37 2.23
CA THR A 74 -16.01 23.92 1.49
C THR A 74 -16.29 22.43 1.61
N ASP A 75 -15.28 21.65 2.02
CA ASP A 75 -15.28 20.19 1.94
C ASP A 75 -15.06 19.57 3.33
N PRO A 76 -16.13 19.27 4.10
CA PRO A 76 -15.99 18.67 5.41
C PRO A 76 -15.37 17.27 5.37
N SER A 77 -15.32 16.60 4.20
CA SER A 77 -14.69 15.30 4.08
C SER A 77 -13.18 15.35 4.32
N ARG A 78 -12.53 16.52 4.17
CA ARG A 78 -11.09 16.69 4.48
C ARG A 78 -10.79 16.72 5.97
N LEU A 79 -11.71 17.31 6.73
CA LEU A 79 -11.70 17.18 8.19
C LEU A 79 -11.99 15.72 8.58
N GLU A 80 -12.84 14.99 7.85
CA GLU A 80 -13.00 13.54 8.08
C GLU A 80 -11.76 12.72 7.69
N VAL A 81 -11.11 12.95 6.53
CA VAL A 81 -9.86 12.27 6.12
C VAL A 81 -8.74 12.54 7.11
N LEU A 82 -8.57 13.79 7.55
CA LEU A 82 -7.61 14.12 8.60
C LEU A 82 -8.01 13.50 9.94
N LYS A 83 -9.29 13.54 10.35
CA LYS A 83 -9.78 12.81 11.54
C LYS A 83 -9.56 11.32 11.42
N ASP A 84 -9.63 10.72 10.25
CA ASP A 84 -9.39 9.30 10.03
C ASP A 84 -7.92 8.98 10.26
N VAL A 85 -7.02 9.68 9.57
CA VAL A 85 -5.56 9.56 9.74
C VAL A 85 -5.15 9.87 11.19
N LEU A 86 -5.81 10.81 11.88
CA LEU A 86 -5.54 11.10 13.27
C LEU A 86 -6.13 10.04 14.22
N THR A 87 -7.43 9.77 14.18
CA THR A 87 -8.12 8.89 15.15
C THR A 87 -7.77 7.41 15.02
N ARG A 88 -7.20 6.98 13.88
CA ARG A 88 -6.48 5.70 13.74
C ARG A 88 -5.48 5.43 14.87
N ASN A 89 -4.85 6.47 15.44
CA ASN A 89 -4.03 6.30 16.64
C ASN A 89 -4.66 6.97 17.89
N PRO A 90 -5.00 6.22 18.96
CA PRO A 90 -5.64 6.77 20.17
C PRO A 90 -4.89 7.93 20.83
N ARG A 91 -3.56 8.01 20.73
CA ARG A 91 -2.77 9.14 21.27
C ARG A 91 -3.14 10.47 20.58
N ARG A 92 -3.36 10.43 19.25
CA ARG A 92 -3.69 11.58 18.40
C ARG A 92 -5.14 12.07 18.67
N LYS A 93 -6.08 11.22 19.12
CA LYS A 93 -7.47 11.59 19.44
C LYS A 93 -7.62 12.66 20.55
N SER A 94 -6.59 12.88 21.36
CA SER A 94 -6.55 13.99 22.34
C SER A 94 -6.16 15.34 21.72
N LEU A 95 -5.63 15.33 20.49
CA LEU A 95 -5.15 16.50 19.75
C LEU A 95 -6.13 16.93 18.64
N THR A 96 -7.09 16.09 18.23
CA THR A 96 -8.01 16.38 17.12
C THR A 96 -8.85 17.61 17.38
N ALA A 97 -9.65 17.66 18.46
CA ALA A 97 -10.53 18.81 18.72
C ALA A 97 -9.78 20.17 18.85
N PRO A 98 -8.62 20.28 19.55
CA PRO A 98 -7.80 21.49 19.49
C PRO A 98 -7.27 21.81 18.09
N LEU A 99 -6.74 20.82 17.36
CA LEU A 99 -6.20 21.01 16.02
C LEU A 99 -7.31 21.42 15.03
N GLU A 100 -8.46 20.76 15.02
CA GLU A 100 -9.64 21.11 14.22
C GLU A 100 -10.07 22.56 14.49
N THR A 101 -10.18 22.96 15.76
CA THR A 101 -10.54 24.34 16.14
C THR A 101 -9.53 25.36 15.60
N MET A 102 -8.24 25.03 15.64
CA MET A 102 -7.16 25.93 15.24
C MET A 102 -6.92 25.96 13.72
N LEU A 103 -7.01 24.82 13.05
CA LEU A 103 -6.95 24.74 11.58
C LEU A 103 -8.16 25.43 10.97
N ASN A 104 -9.35 25.28 11.54
CA ASN A 104 -10.55 25.98 11.04
C ASN A 104 -10.56 27.49 11.34
N ALA A 105 -9.63 28.00 12.16
CA ALA A 105 -9.40 29.43 12.31
C ALA A 105 -8.50 30.04 11.20
N ILE A 106 -7.75 29.22 10.46
CA ILE A 106 -6.85 29.70 9.39
C ILE A 106 -7.63 30.11 8.12
N PRO A 107 -8.68 29.39 7.64
CA PRO A 107 -9.56 29.86 6.56
C PRO A 107 -10.31 31.17 6.83
N VAL A 108 -10.31 31.66 8.08
CA VAL A 108 -10.87 32.97 8.47
C VAL A 108 -9.84 34.10 8.28
N MET A 109 -8.59 33.76 7.92
CA MET A 109 -7.58 34.73 7.46
C MET A 109 -7.79 35.07 5.97
N PRO A 110 -7.34 36.25 5.49
CA PRO A 110 -7.67 36.70 4.13
C PRO A 110 -7.21 35.74 3.01
N PRO A 111 -7.96 35.64 1.89
CA PRO A 111 -7.66 34.71 0.79
C PRO A 111 -6.25 34.80 0.18
N VAL A 112 -5.55 35.93 0.39
CA VAL A 112 -4.13 36.12 0.04
C VAL A 112 -3.23 34.99 0.56
N VAL A 113 -3.56 34.43 1.74
CA VAL A 113 -2.82 33.32 2.37
C VAL A 113 -2.82 32.05 1.51
N GLN A 114 -3.80 31.91 0.62
CA GLN A 114 -4.05 30.66 -0.11
C GLN A 114 -3.39 30.63 -1.51
N LYS A 115 -3.01 31.79 -2.06
CA LYS A 115 -2.64 31.94 -3.48
C LYS A 115 -1.17 32.27 -3.77
N SER A 116 -0.38 32.69 -2.77
CA SER A 116 1.05 33.02 -2.97
C SER A 116 1.98 32.08 -2.19
N VAL A 117 3.06 31.65 -2.84
CA VAL A 117 4.05 30.73 -2.25
C VAL A 117 4.93 31.42 -1.21
N ALA A 118 5.42 32.64 -1.49
CA ALA A 118 6.16 33.45 -0.51
C ALA A 118 5.31 33.77 0.74
N VAL A 119 4.00 33.93 0.55
CA VAL A 119 3.05 34.11 1.66
C VAL A 119 2.95 32.87 2.54
N LYS A 120 2.87 31.69 1.93
CA LYS A 120 2.90 30.41 2.64
C LYS A 120 4.26 30.14 3.30
N ALA A 121 5.36 30.70 2.77
CA ALA A 121 6.70 30.62 3.35
C ALA A 121 6.79 31.42 4.66
N GLU A 122 6.34 32.68 4.68
CA GLU A 122 6.29 33.50 5.90
C GLU A 122 5.32 32.92 6.93
N LEU A 123 4.17 32.40 6.49
CA LEU A 123 3.26 31.65 7.37
C LEU A 123 3.97 30.44 8.00
N ALA A 124 4.68 29.62 7.21
CA ALA A 124 5.47 28.50 7.69
C ALA A 124 6.61 28.96 8.63
N GLY A 125 7.28 30.07 8.33
CA GLY A 125 8.32 30.66 9.17
C GLY A 125 7.82 31.11 10.54
N ILE A 126 6.60 31.69 10.61
CA ILE A 126 5.94 32.07 11.87
C ILE A 126 5.46 30.84 12.66
N VAL A 127 4.90 29.84 11.96
CA VAL A 127 4.19 28.71 12.57
C VAL A 127 5.11 27.53 12.91
N LEU A 128 6.24 27.36 12.22
CA LEU A 128 7.12 26.19 12.31
C LEU A 128 8.54 26.53 12.80
N ASP A 129 8.75 27.71 13.41
CA ASP A 129 10.06 28.15 13.91
C ASP A 129 10.67 27.19 14.97
N GLU A 130 11.97 27.37 15.24
CA GLU A 130 12.89 26.59 16.10
C GLU A 130 12.45 25.17 16.53
N PRO A 131 11.55 24.94 17.52
CA PRO A 131 11.20 23.61 18.03
C PRO A 131 10.70 22.57 17.01
N SER A 132 10.35 22.94 15.77
CA SER A 132 9.88 21.99 14.74
C SER A 132 10.95 21.57 13.71
N LEU A 133 12.15 22.16 13.74
CA LEU A 133 13.18 21.93 12.73
C LEU A 133 13.80 20.52 12.83
N ARG A 134 13.88 19.84 11.69
CA ARG A 134 14.38 18.46 11.54
C ARG A 134 15.80 18.37 10.97
N THR A 135 16.31 19.44 10.37
CA THR A 135 17.58 19.42 9.62
C THR A 135 18.43 20.64 9.97
N SER A 136 19.76 20.52 9.86
CA SER A 136 20.66 21.68 9.93
C SER A 136 20.67 22.45 8.60
N PRO A 137 21.10 23.72 8.55
CA PRO A 137 21.20 24.49 7.31
C PRO A 137 22.06 23.85 6.21
N GLN A 138 23.02 22.98 6.56
CA GLN A 138 23.76 22.21 5.56
C GLN A 138 22.89 21.07 5.01
N ILE A 139 22.29 20.26 5.88
CA ILE A 139 21.40 19.16 5.47
C ILE A 139 20.18 19.70 4.69
N ALA A 140 19.72 20.91 5.00
CA ALA A 140 18.68 21.61 4.24
C ALA A 140 19.06 21.84 2.77
N ARG A 141 20.32 22.22 2.49
CA ARG A 141 20.85 22.36 1.13
C ARG A 141 21.01 21.01 0.46
N ASP A 142 21.61 20.04 1.16
CA ASP A 142 21.76 18.65 0.71
C ASP A 142 20.40 18.06 0.21
N ILE A 143 19.29 18.39 0.89
CA ILE A 143 17.93 17.96 0.54
C ILE A 143 17.35 18.76 -0.63
N LEU A 144 17.57 20.08 -0.68
CA LEU A 144 17.04 20.95 -1.71
C LEU A 144 17.68 20.71 -3.08
N ASP A 145 18.99 20.49 -3.11
CA ASP A 145 19.71 20.23 -4.36
C ASP A 145 19.26 18.89 -4.97
N GLU A 146 18.96 17.89 -4.13
CA GLU A 146 18.32 16.64 -4.56
C GLU A 146 16.87 16.87 -5.05
N LEU A 147 16.04 17.61 -4.30
CA LEU A 147 14.65 17.89 -4.69
C LEU A 147 14.55 18.70 -6.01
N LYS A 148 15.57 19.52 -6.31
CA LYS A 148 15.72 20.27 -7.57
C LYS A 148 16.30 19.45 -8.72
N SER A 149 17.00 18.34 -8.44
CA SER A 149 17.70 17.55 -9.47
C SER A 149 16.76 16.91 -10.50
N GLY A 150 15.46 16.83 -10.17
CA GLY A 150 14.45 16.09 -10.96
C GLY A 150 14.41 14.60 -10.66
N CYS A 151 15.48 14.03 -10.08
CA CYS A 151 15.63 12.61 -9.77
C CYS A 151 14.76 12.12 -8.59
N LEU A 152 13.68 12.82 -8.20
CA LEU A 152 12.89 12.51 -6.99
C LEU A 152 12.33 11.07 -6.99
N GLN A 153 11.99 10.51 -8.17
CA GLN A 153 11.63 9.11 -8.32
C GLN A 153 12.80 8.15 -8.02
N GLU A 154 14.05 8.51 -8.35
CA GLU A 154 15.25 7.74 -8.03
C GLU A 154 15.63 7.89 -6.55
N THR A 155 15.42 9.09 -5.98
CA THR A 155 15.60 9.38 -4.55
C THR A 155 14.63 8.59 -3.67
N ILE A 156 13.34 8.50 -4.05
CA ILE A 156 12.27 7.90 -3.24
C ILE A 156 11.96 6.45 -3.64
N GLY A 157 12.17 6.05 -4.89
CA GLY A 157 11.78 4.75 -5.46
C GLY A 157 12.48 3.51 -4.90
N GLY A 158 13.41 3.67 -3.96
CA GLY A 158 13.89 2.58 -3.13
C GLY A 158 12.83 2.12 -2.13
N SER A 159 12.28 0.92 -2.33
CA SER A 159 11.32 0.26 -1.42
C SER A 159 11.94 -0.14 -0.06
N THR A 160 12.35 0.86 0.72
CA THR A 160 12.41 0.77 2.18
C THR A 160 11.07 1.24 2.74
N ASP A 161 10.39 0.38 3.50
CA ASP A 161 9.22 0.77 4.29
C ASP A 161 9.70 1.75 5.40
N ILE A 162 9.64 3.06 5.14
CA ILE A 162 9.94 4.12 6.13
C ILE A 162 8.63 4.53 6.79
N ILE A 163 8.11 3.63 7.62
CA ILE A 163 6.88 3.89 8.37
C ILE A 163 7.16 4.94 9.45
N LYS A 164 6.94 6.23 9.15
CA LYS A 164 6.92 7.28 10.18
C LYS A 164 5.90 6.86 11.25
N PRO A 165 6.33 6.75 12.51
CA PRO A 165 5.57 6.17 13.60
C PRO A 165 4.71 7.25 14.26
N ALA A 166 3.51 6.91 14.73
CA ALA A 166 2.57 7.90 15.25
C ALA A 166 3.04 8.68 16.49
N GLY A 167 4.04 8.19 17.23
CA GLY A 167 4.70 8.98 18.27
C GLY A 167 5.37 10.24 17.71
N GLN A 168 5.92 10.16 16.50
CA GLN A 168 6.55 11.28 15.79
C GLN A 168 5.48 12.28 15.31
N TRP A 169 4.45 11.80 14.59
CA TRP A 169 3.34 12.66 14.13
C TRP A 169 2.62 13.36 15.31
N ALA A 170 2.45 12.68 16.45
CA ALA A 170 1.87 13.29 17.66
C ALA A 170 2.76 14.37 18.31
N ALA A 171 4.07 14.40 18.04
CA ALA A 171 4.97 15.48 18.45
C ALA A 171 4.92 16.64 17.44
N GLU A 172 4.88 16.34 16.15
CA GLU A 172 4.83 17.30 15.04
C GLU A 172 3.55 18.14 15.05
N LEU A 173 2.40 17.49 15.23
CA LEU A 173 1.11 18.16 15.43
C LEU A 173 1.09 19.03 16.69
N ARG A 174 1.83 18.62 17.74
CA ARG A 174 1.93 19.40 18.99
C ARG A 174 2.79 20.65 18.80
N ALA A 175 3.85 20.59 17.98
CA ALA A 175 4.62 21.77 17.58
C ALA A 175 3.78 22.71 16.70
N LEU A 176 3.07 22.17 15.70
CA LEU A 176 2.13 22.91 14.85
C LEU A 176 1.07 23.66 15.68
N CYS A 177 0.39 22.99 16.61
CA CYS A 177 -0.54 23.64 17.53
C CYS A 177 0.11 24.71 18.44
N GLN A 178 1.40 24.61 18.77
CA GLN A 178 2.08 25.65 19.56
C GLN A 178 2.45 26.88 18.72
N GLY A 179 2.81 26.71 17.45
CA GLY A 179 3.06 27.81 16.52
C GLY A 179 1.77 28.53 16.10
N LEU A 180 0.73 27.78 15.76
CA LEU A 180 -0.58 28.36 15.39
C LEU A 180 -1.20 29.20 16.52
N ASN A 181 -0.93 28.89 17.79
CA ASN A 181 -1.38 29.71 18.94
C ASN A 181 -0.69 31.08 19.02
N ARG A 182 0.37 31.33 18.23
CA ARG A 182 1.11 32.60 18.19
C ARG A 182 0.72 33.47 16.99
N LEU A 183 0.08 32.89 15.98
CA LEU A 183 -0.24 33.53 14.72
C LEU A 183 -1.29 34.65 14.92
N ARG A 184 -1.04 35.83 14.34
CA ARG A 184 -1.99 36.95 14.33
C ARG A 184 -2.19 37.43 12.91
N THR A 185 -3.45 37.52 12.48
CA THR A 185 -3.82 37.90 11.10
C THR A 185 -3.28 39.27 10.69
N SER A 186 -3.26 40.23 11.62
CA SER A 186 -2.67 41.57 11.39
C SER A 186 -1.18 41.47 11.09
N SER A 187 -0.39 40.91 12.01
CA SER A 187 1.06 40.74 11.83
C SER A 187 1.40 39.93 10.58
N LEU A 188 0.63 38.88 10.26
CA LEU A 188 0.79 38.13 9.02
C LEU A 188 0.61 39.04 7.80
N MET A 189 -0.59 39.59 7.57
CA MET A 189 -0.90 40.40 6.37
C MET A 189 0.07 41.57 6.14
N LEU A 190 0.62 42.09 7.22
CA LEU A 190 1.53 43.21 7.29
C LEU A 190 2.97 42.80 6.90
N ARG A 191 3.44 41.66 7.42
CA ARG A 191 4.66 40.96 7.00
C ARG A 191 4.63 40.53 5.54
N LEU A 192 3.49 40.02 5.07
CA LEU A 192 3.27 39.63 3.68
C LEU A 192 3.37 40.80 2.69
N ALA A 193 3.03 42.01 3.15
CA ALA A 193 2.99 43.20 2.31
C ALA A 193 4.29 44.05 2.36
N THR A 194 5.15 43.84 3.37
CA THR A 194 6.38 44.64 3.54
C THR A 194 7.68 43.86 3.64
N GLY A 195 7.66 42.55 3.95
CA GLY A 195 8.83 41.85 4.50
C GLY A 195 9.22 42.31 5.91
N LEU A 196 8.39 43.14 6.53
CA LEU A 196 8.49 43.69 7.89
C LEU A 196 7.12 43.52 8.55
N ASP A 197 7.07 43.32 9.85
CA ASP A 197 5.80 43.27 10.59
C ASP A 197 5.07 44.65 10.69
N ASP A 198 5.38 45.67 9.86
CA ASP A 198 4.73 47.00 9.69
C ASP A 198 4.97 47.66 8.29
N LEU A 199 4.01 48.44 7.70
CA LEU A 199 3.85 48.81 6.25
C LEU A 199 3.96 50.32 5.82
N PRO A 200 4.31 50.63 4.55
CA PRO A 200 3.96 51.85 3.75
C PRO A 200 3.10 51.58 2.44
N ALA A 201 2.66 52.59 1.65
CA ALA A 201 1.45 52.53 0.75
C ALA A 201 1.61 52.47 -0.83
N ALA A 202 0.57 52.02 -1.61
CA ALA A 202 0.59 51.66 -3.08
C ALA A 202 -0.77 51.70 -3.93
N ALA A 203 -0.87 51.12 -5.18
CA ALA A 203 -2.03 51.17 -6.20
C ALA A 203 -2.15 49.98 -7.29
N PRO A 204 -3.26 49.76 -8.13
CA PRO A 204 -3.71 48.42 -8.74
C PRO A 204 -4.38 48.22 -10.22
N ILE A 205 -4.76 46.96 -10.72
CA ILE A 205 -5.90 46.41 -11.68
C ILE A 205 -5.66 45.17 -12.74
N GLU A 206 -6.67 44.33 -13.26
CA GLU A 206 -6.63 42.87 -13.89
C GLU A 206 -7.35 42.38 -15.29
N LEU A 207 -7.57 41.04 -15.69
CA LEU A 207 -7.90 40.38 -17.09
C LEU A 207 -8.62 38.90 -17.31
N ASP A 208 -9.00 38.40 -18.58
CA ASP A 208 -9.77 37.09 -19.07
C ASP A 208 -9.30 36.37 -20.48
N GLU A 209 -9.78 35.34 -21.32
CA GLU A 209 -10.91 34.27 -21.60
C GLU A 209 -10.58 33.00 -22.63
N PHE A 210 -11.49 32.28 -23.44
CA PHE A 210 -11.37 30.85 -24.07
C PHE A 210 -11.98 30.37 -25.54
N LYS A 211 -12.12 29.04 -25.98
CA LYS A 211 -12.64 28.43 -27.35
C LYS A 211 -12.78 26.84 -27.64
N PRO A 212 -13.13 26.26 -28.87
CA PRO A 212 -13.44 24.80 -29.15
C PRO A 212 -12.38 23.83 -29.83
N LEU A 213 -12.75 22.53 -29.99
CA LEU A 213 -11.91 21.31 -30.27
C LEU A 213 -11.05 21.22 -31.55
N ARG A 214 -9.94 20.46 -31.45
CA ARG A 214 -8.87 20.22 -32.46
C ARG A 214 -8.22 18.82 -32.27
N PRO A 215 -7.36 18.32 -33.20
CA PRO A 215 -6.71 17.00 -33.09
C PRO A 215 -5.90 16.71 -31.81
N ALA A 216 -5.54 17.74 -31.03
CA ALA A 216 -4.89 17.59 -29.72
C ALA A 216 -5.69 16.69 -28.75
N GLY A 217 -7.03 16.82 -28.74
CA GLY A 217 -7.91 16.10 -27.81
C GLY A 217 -7.84 14.57 -27.90
N PHE A 218 -7.48 14.00 -29.05
CA PHE A 218 -7.30 12.54 -29.17
C PHE A 218 -6.00 12.06 -28.52
N ALA A 219 -4.96 12.88 -28.44
CA ALA A 219 -3.73 12.54 -27.71
C ALA A 219 -3.97 12.64 -26.20
N GLU A 220 -4.70 13.66 -25.77
CA GLU A 220 -5.14 13.87 -24.38
C GLU A 220 -6.03 12.71 -23.90
N LEU A 221 -7.07 12.35 -24.66
CA LEU A 221 -7.94 11.20 -24.34
C LEU A 221 -7.14 9.88 -24.26
N LEU A 222 -6.20 9.63 -25.17
CA LEU A 222 -5.41 8.40 -25.10
C LEU A 222 -4.53 8.33 -23.85
N THR A 223 -4.04 9.47 -23.36
CA THR A 223 -3.34 9.54 -22.06
C THR A 223 -4.30 9.34 -20.88
N GLU A 224 -5.50 9.90 -20.92
CA GLU A 224 -6.56 9.63 -19.93
C GLU A 224 -6.92 8.14 -19.88
N MET A 225 -7.12 7.51 -21.05
CA MET A 225 -7.43 6.08 -21.16
C MET A 225 -6.26 5.19 -20.74
N GLU A 226 -5.00 5.60 -20.94
CA GLU A 226 -3.81 4.87 -20.46
C GLU A 226 -3.71 4.83 -18.92
N GLN A 227 -4.25 5.86 -18.24
CA GLN A 227 -4.32 5.96 -16.78
C GLN A 227 -5.56 5.25 -16.20
N ASP A 228 -6.64 5.11 -16.98
CA ASP A 228 -7.87 4.47 -16.53
C ASP A 228 -7.73 2.93 -16.37
N ALA A 229 -8.21 2.40 -15.25
CA ALA A 229 -8.03 1.01 -14.88
C ALA A 229 -8.69 0.00 -15.85
N ASP A 230 -9.79 0.38 -16.51
CA ASP A 230 -10.60 -0.47 -17.38
C ASP A 230 -10.31 -0.20 -18.87
N LEU A 231 -10.01 1.05 -19.24
CA LEU A 231 -9.77 1.47 -20.62
C LEU A 231 -8.30 1.34 -21.09
N LYS A 232 -7.32 1.20 -20.19
CA LYS A 232 -5.89 1.08 -20.54
C LYS A 232 -5.56 -0.02 -21.56
N GLY A 233 -6.30 -1.13 -21.54
CA GLY A 233 -6.14 -2.20 -22.53
C GLY A 233 -6.49 -1.73 -23.95
N LEU A 234 -7.62 -1.02 -24.08
CA LEU A 234 -8.07 -0.44 -25.34
C LEU A 234 -7.14 0.68 -25.82
N ALA A 235 -6.58 1.49 -24.92
CA ALA A 235 -5.59 2.51 -25.26
C ALA A 235 -4.29 1.89 -25.82
N ARG A 236 -3.76 0.87 -25.14
CA ARG A 236 -2.58 0.10 -25.61
C ARG A 236 -2.81 -0.57 -26.95
N LEU A 237 -3.97 -1.22 -27.13
CA LEU A 237 -4.37 -1.78 -28.42
C LEU A 237 -4.38 -0.70 -29.50
N THR A 238 -4.96 0.47 -29.21
CA THR A 238 -5.02 1.61 -30.14
C THR A 238 -3.63 2.05 -30.56
N ARG A 239 -2.69 2.24 -29.61
CA ARG A 239 -1.28 2.60 -29.91
C ARG A 239 -0.63 1.60 -30.85
N THR A 240 -0.76 0.30 -30.58
CA THR A 240 -0.24 -0.78 -31.43
C THR A 240 -0.87 -0.73 -32.83
N LEU A 241 -2.18 -0.49 -32.92
CA LEU A 241 -2.90 -0.38 -34.18
C LEU A 241 -2.49 0.84 -35.01
N MET A 242 -2.03 1.95 -34.42
CA MET A 242 -1.54 3.11 -35.20
C MET A 242 -0.34 2.77 -36.11
N GLY A 243 0.50 1.79 -35.74
CA GLY A 243 1.56 1.29 -36.61
C GLY A 243 1.05 0.46 -37.79
N ILE A 244 -0.20 0.00 -37.72
CA ILE A 244 -0.79 -1.02 -38.59
C ILE A 244 -1.84 -0.42 -39.52
N VAL A 245 -2.77 0.42 -39.05
CA VAL A 245 -3.96 0.89 -39.81
C VAL A 245 -3.67 2.02 -40.80
N SER A 246 -2.55 1.92 -41.54
CA SER A 246 -2.19 2.86 -42.60
C SER A 246 -2.88 2.53 -43.92
N ILE A 247 -3.64 3.50 -44.46
CA ILE A 247 -4.23 3.49 -45.80
C ILE A 247 -3.19 3.98 -46.83
N PRO A 248 -3.01 3.31 -48.00
CA PRO A 248 -2.15 3.80 -49.07
C PRO A 248 -2.69 5.09 -49.71
N ARG A 249 -1.80 6.06 -49.97
CA ARG A 249 -2.11 7.24 -50.83
C ARG A 249 -2.62 6.78 -52.21
N PRO A 250 -3.66 7.39 -52.80
CA PRO A 250 -4.11 7.07 -54.14
C PRO A 250 -3.04 7.35 -55.21
N VAL A 251 -2.96 6.51 -56.24
CA VAL A 251 -1.96 6.60 -57.33
C VAL A 251 -2.13 7.86 -58.21
N GLY A 252 -3.18 8.66 -57.97
CA GLY A 252 -3.40 9.99 -58.57
C GLY A 252 -2.76 11.16 -57.81
N GLU A 253 -2.12 10.91 -56.66
CA GLU A 253 -1.13 11.81 -56.08
C GLU A 253 0.18 11.66 -56.86
N GLN A 254 0.58 12.70 -57.60
CA GLN A 254 1.93 12.74 -58.18
C GLN A 254 2.94 12.81 -57.03
N GLU A 255 4.07 12.12 -57.18
CA GLU A 255 5.19 12.24 -56.23
C GLU A 255 5.63 13.71 -56.10
N GLU A 256 6.13 14.07 -54.92
CA GLU A 256 6.59 15.43 -54.55
C GLU A 256 7.93 15.79 -55.23
N LEU A 257 8.02 15.56 -56.55
CA LEU A 257 9.14 15.92 -57.41
C LEU A 257 9.15 17.44 -57.60
N PRO A 258 10.22 18.15 -57.22
CA PRO A 258 10.29 19.60 -57.38
C PRO A 258 10.26 19.98 -58.86
N LEU A 259 9.43 20.95 -59.23
CA LEU A 259 8.98 21.23 -60.61
C LEU A 259 10.05 21.87 -61.53
N GLY A 260 11.33 21.73 -61.20
CA GLY A 260 12.46 22.29 -61.95
C GLY A 260 12.69 23.79 -61.73
N GLY A 261 11.65 24.55 -61.39
CA GLY A 261 11.73 25.98 -61.04
C GLY A 261 12.48 26.25 -59.74
N VAL A 262 12.94 27.50 -59.59
CA VAL A 262 13.43 28.08 -58.32
C VAL A 262 12.36 29.04 -57.83
N SER A 263 11.91 28.87 -56.59
CA SER A 263 10.84 29.66 -55.97
C SER A 263 11.37 30.77 -55.05
N ASP A 264 12.53 30.57 -54.42
CA ASP A 264 13.03 31.42 -53.33
C ASP A 264 14.53 31.18 -53.08
N ILE A 265 15.16 31.99 -52.22
CA ILE A 265 16.55 31.81 -51.75
C ILE A 265 16.54 31.68 -50.22
N ALA A 266 17.10 30.59 -49.69
CA ALA A 266 17.15 30.29 -48.26
C ALA A 266 18.59 30.24 -47.74
N ASN A 267 18.80 30.56 -46.46
CA ASN A 267 20.13 30.46 -45.80
C ASN A 267 20.47 29.04 -45.27
N ARG A 268 19.76 28.02 -45.77
CA ARG A 268 20.01 26.60 -45.49
C ARG A 268 19.47 25.74 -46.62
N GLY A 269 20.31 24.88 -47.18
CA GLY A 269 19.93 23.93 -48.21
C GLY A 269 20.92 22.77 -48.31
N ARG A 270 20.79 21.97 -49.37
CA ARG A 270 21.77 20.95 -49.73
C ARG A 270 22.92 21.57 -50.51
N LEU A 271 24.10 20.94 -50.55
CA LEU A 271 25.22 21.45 -51.36
C LEU A 271 24.89 21.52 -52.87
N ASP A 272 24.05 20.61 -53.37
CA ASP A 272 23.49 20.65 -54.73
C ASP A 272 22.49 21.81 -55.00
N GLN A 273 22.24 22.65 -53.99
CA GLN A 273 21.38 23.84 -54.05
C GLN A 273 22.15 25.13 -53.70
N LEU A 274 23.43 25.06 -53.32
CA LEU A 274 24.23 26.23 -52.97
C LEU A 274 24.34 27.18 -54.17
N LEU A 275 24.20 28.49 -53.94
CA LEU A 275 24.27 29.49 -55.00
C LEU A 275 25.67 29.53 -55.64
N LEU A 276 25.71 29.67 -56.96
CA LEU A 276 26.95 29.79 -57.73
C LEU A 276 27.83 30.98 -57.31
N SER A 277 27.24 32.02 -56.70
CA SER A 277 27.98 33.14 -56.11
C SER A 277 28.67 32.78 -54.79
N GLU A 278 28.12 31.85 -54.00
CA GLU A 278 28.78 31.34 -52.79
C GLU A 278 29.97 30.45 -53.16
N LEU A 279 29.81 29.62 -54.20
CA LEU A 279 30.88 28.82 -54.81
C LEU A 279 31.97 29.65 -55.52
N ALA A 280 31.81 30.97 -55.60
CA ALA A 280 32.80 31.91 -56.13
C ALA A 280 33.58 32.67 -55.03
N HIS A 281 33.34 32.35 -53.75
CA HIS A 281 34.18 32.80 -52.63
C HIS A 281 35.33 31.82 -52.39
N ASP A 282 36.46 32.33 -51.87
CA ASP A 282 37.59 31.50 -51.44
C ASP A 282 37.16 30.51 -50.33
N ASP A 283 37.80 29.33 -50.29
CA ASP A 283 37.41 28.20 -49.43
C ASP A 283 37.16 28.60 -47.96
N ASP A 284 38.08 29.36 -47.34
CA ASP A 284 37.95 29.82 -45.95
C ASP A 284 36.72 30.72 -45.72
N VAL A 285 36.38 31.56 -46.71
CA VAL A 285 35.22 32.46 -46.67
C VAL A 285 33.93 31.66 -46.84
N LEU A 286 33.91 30.72 -47.78
CA LEU A 286 32.76 29.83 -47.99
C LEU A 286 32.50 28.93 -46.77
N ILE A 287 33.55 28.32 -46.20
CA ILE A 287 33.46 27.50 -44.98
C ILE A 287 32.91 28.35 -43.81
N THR A 288 33.39 29.58 -43.65
CA THR A 288 32.89 30.52 -42.63
C THR A 288 31.41 30.85 -42.84
N ARG A 289 30.99 31.19 -44.06
CA ARG A 289 29.58 31.51 -44.39
C ARG A 289 28.65 30.31 -44.21
N ILE A 290 29.10 29.09 -44.51
CA ILE A 290 28.34 27.86 -44.24
C ILE A 290 28.22 27.61 -42.72
N ALA A 291 29.32 27.77 -41.96
CA ALA A 291 29.33 27.55 -40.52
C ALA A 291 28.43 28.55 -39.76
N LEU A 292 28.43 29.83 -40.17
CA LEU A 292 27.60 30.89 -39.60
C LEU A 292 26.13 30.87 -40.09
N ARG A 293 25.79 30.03 -41.08
CA ARG A 293 24.48 29.99 -41.76
C ARG A 293 24.12 31.29 -42.51
N GLU A 294 25.15 31.89 -43.12
CA GLU A 294 25.06 33.07 -43.99
C GLU A 294 25.14 32.73 -45.48
N ALA A 295 25.56 31.51 -45.82
CA ALA A 295 25.59 30.98 -47.18
C ALA A 295 24.17 30.77 -47.73
N LEU A 296 23.94 31.18 -48.98
CA LEU A 296 22.63 31.19 -49.62
C LEU A 296 22.42 30.00 -50.58
N TYR A 297 21.19 29.48 -50.61
CA TYR A 297 20.80 28.26 -51.34
C TYR A 297 19.51 28.49 -52.14
N LEU A 298 19.44 27.92 -53.35
CA LEU A 298 18.27 27.94 -54.23
C LEU A 298 17.18 26.99 -53.70
N ARG A 299 16.03 27.53 -53.30
CA ARG A 299 14.84 26.74 -52.96
C ARG A 299 14.08 26.43 -54.24
N ARG A 300 13.83 25.14 -54.50
CA ARG A 300 13.05 24.73 -55.67
C ARG A 300 11.55 24.92 -55.46
N GLU A 301 10.84 25.13 -56.55
CA GLU A 301 9.38 25.18 -56.58
C GLU A 301 8.78 23.79 -56.31
N MET A 302 7.79 23.75 -55.42
CA MET A 302 7.02 22.57 -55.09
C MET A 302 5.59 22.76 -55.60
N PRO A 303 4.90 21.70 -56.06
CA PRO A 303 3.47 21.80 -56.38
C PRO A 303 2.68 22.22 -55.13
N PRO A 304 1.56 22.95 -55.28
CA PRO A 304 0.71 23.31 -54.15
C PRO A 304 0.13 22.05 -53.48
N ASP A 305 0.18 22.00 -52.14
CA ASP A 305 -0.41 20.93 -51.34
C ASP A 305 -1.87 20.71 -51.74
N ARG A 306 -2.22 19.49 -52.18
CA ARG A 306 -3.62 19.09 -52.27
C ARG A 306 -4.18 18.92 -50.85
N PRO A 307 -5.44 19.31 -50.60
CA PRO A 307 -6.04 19.13 -49.29
C PRO A 307 -6.03 17.65 -48.90
N THR A 308 -5.68 17.39 -47.64
CA THR A 308 -5.81 16.04 -47.07
C THR A 308 -7.29 15.73 -46.90
N ARG A 309 -7.68 14.48 -47.19
CA ARG A 309 -9.08 14.02 -47.19
C ARG A 309 -9.67 13.94 -45.78
N GLU A 310 -10.98 14.17 -45.64
CA GLU A 310 -11.70 13.80 -44.41
C GLU A 310 -11.85 12.27 -44.31
N ARG A 311 -11.98 11.76 -43.08
CA ARG A 311 -12.28 10.34 -42.82
C ARG A 311 -13.69 10.18 -42.28
N VAL A 312 -14.44 9.22 -42.83
CA VAL A 312 -15.77 8.84 -42.32
C VAL A 312 -15.75 7.36 -41.96
N LEU A 313 -16.02 7.06 -40.69
CA LEU A 313 -16.03 5.70 -40.14
C LEU A 313 -17.47 5.24 -39.88
N LEU A 314 -17.78 4.01 -40.28
CA LEU A 314 -18.98 3.27 -39.84
C LEU A 314 -18.56 2.05 -39.02
N LEU A 315 -19.16 1.89 -37.85
CA LEU A 315 -18.84 0.84 -36.87
C LEU A 315 -20.03 -0.12 -36.70
N ASP A 316 -19.73 -1.41 -36.76
CA ASP A 316 -20.67 -2.51 -36.48
C ASP A 316 -20.86 -2.74 -34.97
N SER A 317 -22.11 -2.96 -34.55
CA SER A 317 -22.48 -3.38 -33.19
C SER A 317 -23.37 -4.63 -33.14
N GLY A 318 -23.52 -5.33 -34.26
CA GLY A 318 -24.34 -6.53 -34.42
C GLY A 318 -23.87 -7.73 -33.59
N LEU A 319 -24.66 -8.81 -33.58
CA LEU A 319 -24.44 -10.05 -32.82
C LEU A 319 -23.01 -10.62 -32.96
N ARG A 320 -22.44 -10.56 -34.17
CA ARG A 320 -21.07 -11.04 -34.43
C ARG A 320 -19.99 -10.22 -33.72
N MET A 321 -20.28 -8.96 -33.35
CA MET A 321 -19.36 -8.07 -32.65
C MET A 321 -19.33 -8.29 -31.13
N TRP A 322 -20.34 -8.96 -30.57
CA TRP A 322 -20.53 -9.02 -29.12
C TRP A 322 -19.33 -9.69 -28.40
N GLY A 323 -18.87 -9.04 -27.33
CA GLY A 323 -17.67 -9.42 -26.59
C GLY A 323 -16.39 -8.82 -27.19
N LEU A 324 -15.36 -9.65 -27.37
CA LEU A 324 -14.02 -9.23 -27.79
C LEU A 324 -13.95 -8.50 -29.16
N PRO A 325 -14.70 -8.89 -30.22
CA PRO A 325 -14.57 -8.22 -31.53
C PRO A 325 -14.94 -6.73 -31.50
N ARG A 326 -15.94 -6.33 -30.71
CA ARG A 326 -16.28 -4.91 -30.48
C ARG A 326 -15.12 -4.12 -29.88
N ILE A 327 -14.37 -4.71 -28.94
CA ILE A 327 -13.18 -4.06 -28.33
C ILE A 327 -12.09 -3.87 -29.40
N PHE A 328 -11.82 -4.91 -30.21
CA PHE A 328 -10.89 -4.79 -31.34
C PHE A 328 -11.33 -3.71 -32.35
N ALA A 329 -12.61 -3.68 -32.73
CA ALA A 329 -13.15 -2.71 -33.66
C ALA A 329 -13.10 -1.26 -33.13
N THR A 330 -13.36 -1.06 -31.83
CA THR A 330 -13.26 0.26 -31.20
C THR A 330 -11.80 0.75 -31.20
N GLY A 331 -10.83 -0.15 -30.93
CA GLY A 331 -9.40 0.18 -31.02
C GLY A 331 -8.94 0.52 -32.44
N VAL A 332 -9.48 -0.16 -33.44
CA VAL A 332 -9.29 0.18 -34.86
C VAL A 332 -9.84 1.57 -35.18
N ALA A 333 -11.06 1.88 -34.73
CA ALA A 333 -11.71 3.16 -34.95
C ALA A 333 -10.93 4.33 -34.31
N LEU A 334 -10.52 4.17 -33.05
CA LEU A 334 -9.68 5.13 -32.32
C LEU A 334 -8.33 5.34 -33.02
N ALA A 335 -7.72 4.28 -33.57
CA ALA A 335 -6.43 4.39 -34.26
C ALA A 335 -6.57 5.17 -35.58
N PHE A 336 -7.62 4.91 -36.38
CA PHE A 336 -7.91 5.70 -37.59
C PHE A 336 -8.23 7.17 -37.29
N ALA A 337 -8.91 7.44 -36.17
CA ALA A 337 -9.22 8.79 -35.72
C ALA A 337 -7.95 9.55 -35.30
N ALA A 338 -7.14 8.98 -34.42
CA ALA A 338 -5.91 9.58 -33.91
C ALA A 338 -4.81 9.71 -35.00
N MET A 339 -4.79 8.84 -36.01
CA MET A 339 -3.92 8.97 -37.19
C MET A 339 -4.42 10.01 -38.21
N SER A 340 -5.49 10.74 -37.95
CA SER A 340 -6.02 11.74 -38.88
C SER A 340 -5.38 13.10 -38.67
N LYS A 341 -4.95 13.74 -39.77
CA LYS A 341 -4.56 15.16 -39.77
C LYS A 341 -5.75 16.11 -40.02
N THR A 342 -6.89 15.52 -40.38
CA THR A 342 -8.11 16.18 -40.86
C THR A 342 -9.31 15.81 -40.00
N ARG A 343 -10.44 16.44 -40.26
CA ARG A 343 -11.70 16.12 -39.58
C ARG A 343 -12.04 14.63 -39.75
N VAL A 344 -12.48 14.03 -38.66
CA VAL A 344 -12.98 12.66 -38.60
C VAL A 344 -14.45 12.71 -38.22
N ARG A 345 -15.27 11.92 -38.92
CA ARG A 345 -16.67 11.64 -38.55
C ARG A 345 -16.78 10.15 -38.22
N VAL A 346 -17.47 9.81 -37.14
CA VAL A 346 -17.64 8.41 -36.69
C VAL A 346 -19.11 8.14 -36.42
N TYR A 347 -19.59 7.04 -36.97
CA TYR A 347 -20.97 6.57 -36.85
C TYR A 347 -20.99 5.09 -36.45
N ARG A 348 -22.09 4.65 -35.85
CA ARG A 348 -22.38 3.24 -35.52
C ARG A 348 -23.73 2.87 -36.13
N ALA A 349 -23.82 1.70 -36.73
CA ALA A 349 -25.09 1.17 -37.23
C ALA A 349 -26.07 0.86 -36.08
N ALA A 350 -27.36 1.09 -36.32
CA ALA A 350 -28.45 0.75 -35.40
C ALA A 350 -29.65 0.25 -36.22
N GLY A 351 -29.62 -1.02 -36.63
CA GLY A 351 -30.54 -1.58 -37.62
C GLY A 351 -30.37 -0.89 -38.98
N GLU A 352 -31.38 -0.11 -39.38
CA GLU A 352 -31.41 0.68 -40.62
C GLU A 352 -30.82 2.11 -40.44
N GLU A 353 -30.70 2.60 -39.20
CA GLU A 353 -30.24 3.97 -38.89
C GLU A 353 -28.72 4.06 -38.62
N ILE A 354 -28.14 5.27 -38.69
CA ILE A 354 -26.79 5.56 -38.17
C ILE A 354 -26.76 6.57 -37.02
N VAL A 355 -26.11 6.17 -35.92
CA VAL A 355 -25.93 7.00 -34.72
C VAL A 355 -24.53 7.61 -34.71
N PRO A 356 -24.36 8.95 -34.57
CA PRO A 356 -23.04 9.57 -34.44
C PRO A 356 -22.37 9.17 -33.13
N VAL A 357 -21.06 8.93 -33.17
CA VAL A 357 -20.26 8.48 -32.01
C VAL A 357 -19.18 9.49 -31.68
N ASP A 358 -19.18 9.98 -30.45
CA ASP A 358 -18.05 10.72 -29.90
C ASP A 358 -16.97 9.75 -29.40
N LEU A 359 -15.88 9.61 -30.17
CA LEU A 359 -14.66 8.92 -29.75
C LEU A 359 -13.59 9.88 -29.19
N SER A 360 -13.94 11.15 -28.92
CA SER A 360 -13.04 12.16 -28.33
C SER A 360 -13.27 12.41 -26.84
N SER A 361 -14.29 11.79 -26.22
CA SER A 361 -14.49 11.75 -24.77
C SER A 361 -14.67 10.33 -24.22
N LYS A 362 -14.28 10.15 -22.96
CA LYS A 362 -14.51 8.91 -22.20
C LYS A 362 -15.99 8.53 -22.10
N GLN A 363 -16.88 9.51 -21.98
CA GLN A 363 -18.32 9.27 -21.91
C GLN A 363 -18.86 8.75 -23.24
N GLY A 364 -18.50 9.38 -24.36
CA GLY A 364 -18.91 8.92 -25.69
C GLY A 364 -18.37 7.52 -26.02
N LEU A 365 -17.15 7.21 -25.57
CA LEU A 365 -16.56 5.87 -25.68
C LEU A 365 -17.33 4.81 -24.87
N SER A 366 -17.76 5.11 -23.65
CA SER A 366 -18.60 4.20 -22.85
C SER A 366 -19.95 3.95 -23.53
N THR A 367 -20.63 5.02 -23.97
CA THR A 367 -21.90 4.95 -24.72
C THR A 367 -21.76 4.29 -26.10
N HIS A 368 -20.54 4.20 -26.67
CA HIS A 368 -20.26 3.34 -27.81
C HIS A 368 -20.20 1.86 -27.40
N LEU A 369 -19.38 1.54 -26.39
CA LEU A 369 -19.12 0.17 -25.92
C LEU A 369 -20.30 -0.50 -25.22
N GLU A 370 -21.26 0.27 -24.69
CA GLU A 370 -22.48 -0.25 -24.08
C GLU A 370 -23.49 -0.77 -25.12
N ALA A 371 -23.46 -0.24 -26.35
CA ALA A 371 -24.47 -0.55 -27.36
C ALA A 371 -24.37 -1.97 -27.94
N LEU A 372 -25.54 -2.57 -28.15
CA LEU A 372 -25.73 -3.92 -28.66
C LEU A 372 -26.84 -3.89 -29.71
N ASP A 373 -26.56 -4.39 -30.92
CA ASP A 373 -27.51 -4.51 -32.01
C ASP A 373 -27.82 -6.00 -32.28
N PRO A 374 -29.08 -6.42 -32.46
CA PRO A 374 -29.46 -7.78 -32.84
C PRO A 374 -29.18 -8.16 -34.31
N ALA A 375 -28.81 -7.22 -35.18
CA ALA A 375 -28.43 -7.51 -36.56
C ALA A 375 -27.17 -8.39 -36.66
N MET A 376 -27.01 -9.14 -37.74
CA MET A 376 -25.83 -9.99 -37.96
C MET A 376 -24.63 -9.24 -38.54
N HIS A 377 -24.87 -8.08 -39.16
CA HIS A 377 -23.91 -7.24 -39.88
C HIS A 377 -24.52 -5.84 -40.14
N PRO A 378 -23.73 -4.78 -40.39
CA PRO A 378 -24.24 -3.41 -40.48
C PRO A 378 -24.84 -3.06 -41.86
N GLY A 379 -25.09 -4.06 -42.72
CA GLY A 379 -25.51 -3.87 -44.12
C GLY A 379 -26.82 -3.09 -44.32
N GLN A 380 -27.72 -3.10 -43.33
CA GLN A 380 -28.99 -2.36 -43.38
C GLN A 380 -28.81 -0.84 -43.22
N ALA A 381 -27.77 -0.38 -42.52
CA ALA A 381 -27.49 1.04 -42.30
C ALA A 381 -26.66 1.71 -43.42
N LEU A 382 -26.22 0.96 -44.42
CA LEU A 382 -25.39 1.48 -45.52
C LEU A 382 -26.09 2.57 -46.38
N PRO A 383 -27.39 2.47 -46.72
CA PRO A 383 -28.07 3.50 -47.52
C PRO A 383 -28.17 4.84 -46.77
N GLU A 384 -28.51 4.83 -45.49
CA GLU A 384 -28.57 6.06 -44.68
C GLU A 384 -27.17 6.66 -44.48
N PHE A 385 -26.16 5.81 -44.22
CA PHE A 385 -24.77 6.24 -44.11
C PHE A 385 -24.26 6.95 -45.37
N GLN A 386 -24.61 6.43 -46.55
CA GLN A 386 -24.35 7.07 -47.85
C GLN A 386 -25.11 8.38 -48.01
N GLN A 387 -26.38 8.45 -47.57
CA GLN A 387 -27.22 9.64 -47.73
C GLN A 387 -26.83 10.80 -46.81
N GLN A 388 -26.45 10.55 -45.55
CA GLN A 388 -26.10 11.62 -44.60
C GLN A 388 -24.73 12.25 -44.86
N ASN A 389 -23.84 11.57 -45.60
CA ASN A 389 -22.46 12.02 -45.79
C ASN A 389 -22.22 12.44 -47.25
N GLN A 390 -21.77 13.67 -47.46
CA GLN A 390 -21.06 14.00 -48.71
C GLN A 390 -19.73 13.23 -48.71
N LEU A 391 -19.61 12.26 -49.62
CA LEU A 391 -18.50 11.31 -49.69
C LEU A 391 -17.41 11.73 -50.70
N ASP A 392 -17.68 12.72 -51.55
CA ASP A 392 -16.68 13.29 -52.47
C ASP A 392 -15.44 13.75 -51.69
N GLU A 393 -14.27 13.33 -52.16
CA GLU A 393 -12.96 13.55 -51.51
C GLU A 393 -12.82 13.04 -50.06
N THR A 394 -13.66 12.10 -49.62
CA THR A 394 -13.51 11.41 -48.32
C THR A 394 -12.89 10.01 -48.45
N ASP A 395 -12.24 9.54 -47.38
CA ASP A 395 -11.85 8.14 -47.24
C ASP A 395 -12.84 7.42 -46.31
N VAL A 396 -13.56 6.43 -46.86
CA VAL A 396 -14.65 5.71 -46.18
C VAL A 396 -14.14 4.40 -45.57
N ILE A 397 -14.36 4.22 -44.26
CA ILE A 397 -13.85 3.08 -43.49
C ILE A 397 -15.01 2.37 -42.79
N LEU A 398 -15.12 1.06 -42.97
CA LEU A 398 -16.18 0.22 -42.38
C LEU A 398 -15.56 -0.88 -41.51
N VAL A 399 -15.85 -0.88 -40.20
CA VAL A 399 -15.28 -1.82 -39.24
C VAL A 399 -16.35 -2.82 -38.77
N THR A 400 -16.14 -4.11 -39.03
CA THR A 400 -17.14 -5.19 -38.84
C THR A 400 -16.47 -6.53 -38.47
N HIS A 401 -17.26 -7.58 -38.24
CA HIS A 401 -16.71 -8.91 -37.97
C HIS A 401 -16.08 -9.51 -39.23
N LEU A 402 -14.98 -10.27 -39.07
CA LEU A 402 -14.27 -10.89 -40.18
C LEU A 402 -15.17 -11.80 -41.03
N ASP A 403 -16.04 -12.58 -40.37
CA ASP A 403 -16.99 -13.48 -41.04
C ASP A 403 -18.06 -12.72 -41.83
N SER A 404 -18.39 -11.47 -41.45
CA SER A 404 -19.35 -10.64 -42.21
C SER A 404 -18.80 -10.27 -43.59
N LEU A 405 -17.47 -10.14 -43.74
CA LEU A 405 -16.85 -9.88 -45.06
C LEU A 405 -17.02 -11.05 -46.05
N GLY A 406 -17.38 -12.25 -45.56
CA GLY A 406 -17.71 -13.41 -46.39
C GLY A 406 -19.22 -13.71 -46.48
N ASP A 407 -20.07 -12.84 -45.93
CA ASP A 407 -21.52 -13.06 -45.85
C ASP A 407 -22.24 -12.58 -47.12
N ALA A 408 -23.02 -13.47 -47.73
CA ALA A 408 -23.69 -13.20 -49.00
C ALA A 408 -24.76 -12.10 -48.90
N GLU A 409 -25.42 -11.93 -47.75
CA GLU A 409 -26.39 -10.84 -47.57
C GLU A 409 -25.67 -9.49 -47.39
N PHE A 410 -24.59 -9.48 -46.61
CA PHE A 410 -23.77 -8.28 -46.42
C PHE A 410 -23.09 -7.82 -47.72
N LEU A 411 -22.52 -8.74 -48.48
CA LEU A 411 -21.87 -8.47 -49.77
C LEU A 411 -22.86 -7.86 -50.77
N ARG A 412 -24.12 -8.34 -50.80
CA ARG A 412 -25.19 -7.75 -51.61
C ARG A 412 -25.46 -6.30 -51.19
N CYS A 413 -25.65 -6.02 -49.89
CA CYS A 413 -25.87 -4.65 -49.41
C CYS A 413 -24.67 -3.72 -49.66
N LEU A 414 -23.44 -4.24 -49.60
CA LEU A 414 -22.23 -3.49 -49.95
C LEU A 414 -22.21 -3.10 -51.43
N ASP A 415 -22.46 -4.06 -52.33
CA ASP A 415 -22.41 -3.81 -53.77
C ASP A 415 -23.57 -2.93 -54.26
N GLU A 416 -24.72 -2.94 -53.56
CA GLU A 416 -25.84 -2.01 -53.77
C GLU A 416 -25.56 -0.58 -53.25
N SER A 417 -24.63 -0.39 -52.31
CA SER A 417 -24.35 0.92 -51.68
C SER A 417 -23.45 1.86 -52.50
N GLU A 418 -22.93 1.41 -53.65
CA GLU A 418 -21.96 2.12 -54.52
C GLU A 418 -20.67 2.68 -53.85
N LEU A 419 -20.43 2.44 -52.56
CA LEU A 419 -19.28 2.94 -51.80
C LEU A 419 -17.94 2.49 -52.39
N SER A 420 -17.25 3.39 -53.11
CA SER A 420 -16.00 3.08 -53.81
C SER A 420 -15.08 4.31 -53.96
N PRO A 421 -13.83 4.29 -53.45
CA PRO A 421 -13.19 3.18 -52.74
C PRO A 421 -13.70 3.06 -51.28
N LEU A 422 -13.88 1.82 -50.83
CA LEU A 422 -14.29 1.51 -49.45
C LEU A 422 -13.19 0.68 -48.78
N TYR A 423 -12.84 1.02 -47.53
CA TYR A 423 -11.88 0.29 -46.72
C TYR A 423 -12.60 -0.54 -45.66
N CYS A 424 -12.81 -1.83 -45.93
CA CYS A 424 -13.41 -2.78 -45.00
C CYS A 424 -12.36 -3.32 -44.04
N VAL A 425 -12.64 -3.28 -42.74
CA VAL A 425 -11.78 -3.83 -41.68
C VAL A 425 -12.53 -4.89 -40.89
N GLY A 426 -12.16 -6.15 -41.12
CA GLY A 426 -12.74 -7.31 -40.46
C GLY A 426 -11.91 -7.71 -39.25
N VAL A 427 -12.55 -7.82 -38.07
CA VAL A 427 -11.93 -8.32 -36.83
C VAL A 427 -12.67 -9.55 -36.29
N ASN A 428 -11.99 -10.44 -35.55
CA ASN A 428 -12.67 -11.55 -34.88
C ASN A 428 -12.22 -11.78 -33.43
N ARG A 429 -12.91 -12.71 -32.74
CA ARG A 429 -12.67 -13.03 -31.32
C ARG A 429 -11.29 -13.64 -31.01
N HIS A 430 -10.53 -14.03 -32.02
CA HIS A 430 -9.16 -14.53 -31.90
C HIS A 430 -8.11 -13.43 -32.18
N GLY A 431 -8.55 -12.17 -32.31
CA GLY A 431 -7.68 -11.04 -32.61
C GLY A 431 -7.20 -10.97 -34.06
N GLN A 432 -7.68 -11.84 -34.95
CA GLN A 432 -7.34 -11.77 -36.37
C GLN A 432 -7.98 -10.50 -36.96
N MET A 433 -7.19 -9.69 -37.65
CA MET A 433 -7.64 -8.47 -38.33
C MET A 433 -7.21 -8.48 -39.79
N ARG A 434 -8.13 -8.15 -40.70
CA ARG A 434 -7.85 -7.88 -42.12
C ARG A 434 -8.32 -6.49 -42.51
N VAL A 435 -7.54 -5.81 -43.33
CA VAL A 435 -7.89 -4.53 -43.98
C VAL A 435 -7.94 -4.79 -45.50
N VAL A 436 -9.11 -4.61 -46.09
CA VAL A 436 -9.39 -4.85 -47.52
C VAL A 436 -9.90 -3.57 -48.16
N GLN A 437 -9.35 -3.20 -49.32
CA GLN A 437 -9.87 -2.13 -50.16
C GLN A 437 -10.83 -2.74 -51.20
N ARG A 438 -12.10 -2.34 -51.18
CA ARG A 438 -13.08 -2.61 -52.25
C ARG A 438 -13.10 -1.46 -53.25
N SER A 439 -13.28 -1.81 -54.52
CA SER A 439 -13.37 -0.86 -55.63
C SER A 439 -14.17 -1.48 -56.78
N ARG A 440 -14.60 -0.65 -57.75
CA ARG A 440 -15.20 -1.13 -59.02
C ARG A 440 -14.27 -2.04 -59.86
N LEU A 441 -12.99 -2.19 -59.49
CA LEU A 441 -12.02 -3.11 -60.11
C LEU A 441 -11.82 -4.41 -59.32
N GLY A 442 -12.60 -4.62 -58.24
CA GLY A 442 -12.49 -5.76 -57.32
C GLY A 442 -11.84 -5.41 -55.98
N GLU A 443 -11.52 -6.46 -55.21
CA GLU A 443 -10.96 -6.37 -53.87
C GLU A 443 -9.43 -6.46 -53.85
N ARG A 444 -8.80 -5.74 -52.91
CA ARG A 444 -7.37 -5.84 -52.61
C ARG A 444 -7.16 -5.93 -51.10
N LEU A 445 -6.63 -7.06 -50.64
CA LEU A 445 -6.09 -7.17 -49.28
C LEU A 445 -4.92 -6.19 -49.13
N LEU A 446 -5.01 -5.27 -48.16
CA LEU A 446 -3.96 -4.31 -47.84
C LEU A 446 -3.05 -4.83 -46.73
N ARG A 447 -3.65 -5.35 -45.65
CA ARG A 447 -2.94 -5.89 -44.48
C ARG A 447 -3.73 -7.01 -43.80
N GLU A 448 -3.01 -7.93 -43.19
CA GLU A 448 -3.53 -8.96 -42.28
C GLU A 448 -2.59 -9.06 -41.07
N THR A 449 -3.14 -9.28 -39.86
CA THR A 449 -2.36 -9.46 -38.63
C THR A 449 -3.18 -10.20 -37.56
N VAL A 450 -2.53 -10.54 -36.44
CA VAL A 450 -3.17 -11.09 -35.24
C VAL A 450 -2.79 -10.24 -34.03
N LEU A 451 -3.80 -9.84 -33.26
CA LEU A 451 -3.71 -8.97 -32.09
C LEU A 451 -3.77 -9.85 -30.83
N ASP A 452 -2.72 -9.88 -29.98
CA ASP A 452 -2.69 -10.77 -28.81
C ASP A 452 -3.65 -10.26 -27.71
N LEU A 453 -4.55 -11.14 -27.26
CA LEU A 453 -5.48 -10.88 -26.17
C LEU A 453 -4.78 -10.63 -24.82
N LYS A 454 -3.53 -11.06 -24.66
CA LYS A 454 -2.71 -10.78 -23.47
C LYS A 454 -2.35 -9.30 -23.31
N ASP A 455 -2.28 -8.54 -24.40
CA ASP A 455 -1.96 -7.11 -24.37
C ASP A 455 -3.19 -6.25 -24.04
N LEU A 456 -4.40 -6.80 -24.29
CA LEU A 456 -5.69 -6.18 -24.02
C LEU A 456 -6.16 -6.35 -22.57
N LEU A 457 -5.96 -7.54 -21.98
CA LEU A 457 -6.42 -7.82 -20.64
C LEU A 457 -5.46 -7.20 -19.60
N PRO A 458 -5.98 -6.59 -18.52
CA PRO A 458 -5.15 -6.33 -17.34
C PRO A 458 -4.46 -7.62 -16.90
N THR A 459 -3.21 -7.54 -16.46
CA THR A 459 -2.55 -8.64 -15.75
C THR A 459 -3.44 -9.05 -14.59
N VAL A 460 -3.97 -10.28 -14.65
CA VAL A 460 -4.84 -10.85 -13.61
C VAL A 460 -4.23 -10.55 -12.25
N PRO A 461 -4.97 -9.96 -11.29
CA PRO A 461 -4.41 -9.50 -10.02
C PRO A 461 -3.64 -10.66 -9.40
N HIS A 462 -2.32 -10.46 -9.23
CA HIS A 462 -1.35 -11.55 -9.06
C HIS A 462 -1.79 -12.47 -7.94
N VAL A 463 -2.43 -13.59 -8.29
CA VAL A 463 -2.89 -14.58 -7.33
C VAL A 463 -1.64 -15.02 -6.58
N PRO A 464 -1.51 -14.75 -5.28
CA PRO A 464 -0.31 -15.14 -4.56
C PRO A 464 -0.20 -16.65 -4.67
N PRO A 465 1.00 -17.21 -4.95
CA PRO A 465 1.14 -18.65 -5.01
C PRO A 465 0.61 -19.24 -3.70
N LEU A 466 -0.38 -20.13 -3.81
CA LEU A 466 -1.06 -20.71 -2.65
C LEU A 466 -0.04 -21.30 -1.69
N TYR A 467 1.00 -21.94 -2.26
CA TYR A 467 2.18 -22.39 -1.57
C TYR A 467 3.25 -21.30 -1.45
N ASP A 468 3.83 -21.17 -0.26
CA ASP A 468 5.10 -20.48 -0.01
C ASP A 468 6.21 -21.12 -0.87
N PRO A 469 6.88 -20.38 -1.77
CA PRO A 469 7.97 -20.92 -2.58
C PRO A 469 9.22 -21.30 -1.78
N GLU A 470 9.38 -20.81 -0.54
CA GLU A 470 10.47 -21.22 0.36
C GLU A 470 10.15 -22.49 1.18
N ALA A 471 8.91 -22.97 1.18
CA ALA A 471 8.51 -24.12 2.00
C ALA A 471 8.94 -25.45 1.38
N ASP A 472 9.60 -26.31 2.17
CA ASP A 472 10.05 -27.62 1.70
C ASP A 472 8.88 -28.47 1.16
N SER A 473 9.01 -28.84 -0.11
CA SER A 473 8.25 -29.86 -0.85
C SER A 473 7.82 -31.10 -0.05
N LYS A 474 8.62 -31.55 0.93
CA LYS A 474 8.36 -32.74 1.76
C LYS A 474 7.37 -32.51 2.89
N LEU A 475 7.07 -31.26 3.23
CA LEU A 475 6.10 -30.92 4.27
C LEU A 475 4.66 -31.19 3.78
N PRO A 476 3.72 -31.51 4.70
CA PRO A 476 2.29 -31.52 4.41
C PRO A 476 1.83 -30.24 3.70
N ALA A 477 0.90 -30.37 2.75
CA ALA A 477 0.39 -29.28 1.92
C ALA A 477 -0.09 -28.08 2.75
N ILE A 478 -0.76 -28.31 3.89
CA ILE A 478 -1.23 -27.26 4.80
C ILE A 478 -0.10 -26.42 5.41
N LEU A 479 1.09 -27.01 5.59
CA LEU A 479 2.30 -26.36 6.14
C LEU A 479 3.14 -25.67 5.07
N ARG A 480 2.79 -25.87 3.80
CA ARG A 480 3.43 -25.22 2.65
C ARG A 480 2.66 -23.98 2.18
N LEU A 481 1.53 -23.62 2.79
CA LEU A 481 0.71 -22.47 2.35
C LEU A 481 1.27 -21.13 2.83
N LYS A 482 1.23 -20.07 2.00
CA LYS A 482 1.69 -18.71 2.39
C LYS A 482 0.93 -18.17 3.61
N ARG A 483 -0.34 -18.55 3.79
CA ARG A 483 -1.14 -18.28 5.00
C ARG A 483 -1.71 -19.59 5.53
N PHE A 484 -1.51 -19.86 6.81
CA PHE A 484 -2.01 -21.06 7.45
C PHE A 484 -3.56 -21.01 7.55
N PRO A 485 -4.31 -22.01 7.04
CA PRO A 485 -5.73 -21.87 6.71
C PRO A 485 -6.70 -22.15 7.87
N LEU A 486 -6.17 -22.50 9.05
CA LEU A 486 -6.94 -22.77 10.26
C LEU A 486 -6.51 -21.84 11.40
N ARG A 487 -7.43 -21.57 12.32
CA ARG A 487 -7.14 -20.92 13.60
C ARG A 487 -6.68 -21.95 14.63
N MET A 488 -5.74 -21.57 15.47
CA MET A 488 -5.13 -22.48 16.45
C MET A 488 -5.51 -22.11 17.89
N PRO A 489 -5.93 -23.08 18.74
CA PRO A 489 -5.86 -22.92 20.18
C PRO A 489 -4.39 -22.94 20.61
N HIS A 490 -4.02 -21.99 21.46
CA HIS A 490 -2.76 -22.00 22.17
C HIS A 490 -2.95 -21.26 23.50
N ALA A 491 -2.31 -21.71 24.57
CA ALA A 491 -2.28 -20.93 25.81
C ALA A 491 -1.27 -19.78 25.64
N TYR A 492 -1.70 -18.53 25.77
CA TYR A 492 -0.78 -17.39 25.71
C TYR A 492 0.29 -17.53 26.81
N ASP A 493 1.53 -17.13 26.53
CA ASP A 493 2.55 -17.02 27.57
C ASP A 493 2.38 -15.67 28.29
N GLY A 494 2.11 -15.71 29.59
CA GLY A 494 1.94 -14.52 30.45
C GLY A 494 3.15 -13.59 30.56
N LYS A 495 4.28 -13.91 29.91
CA LYS A 495 5.45 -13.01 29.74
C LYS A 495 5.53 -12.39 28.33
N ASN A 496 5.08 -13.14 27.33
CA ASN A 496 5.33 -12.91 25.91
C ASN A 496 4.04 -12.54 25.17
N PHE A 497 3.29 -11.57 25.71
CA PHE A 497 2.06 -11.06 25.10
C PHE A 497 1.98 -9.53 25.10
N VAL A 498 1.15 -9.02 24.19
CA VAL A 498 0.75 -7.63 24.02
C VAL A 498 -0.78 -7.57 23.99
N SER A 499 -1.38 -6.89 24.97
CA SER A 499 -2.78 -6.47 24.85
C SER A 499 -2.84 -5.32 23.84
N LEU A 500 -3.57 -5.49 22.75
CA LEU A 500 -3.66 -4.50 21.68
C LEU A 500 -4.75 -3.47 22.02
N ARG A 501 -4.49 -2.21 21.69
CA ARG A 501 -5.45 -1.12 21.89
C ARG A 501 -6.59 -1.25 20.88
N SER A 502 -7.76 -1.60 21.40
CA SER A 502 -9.06 -1.48 20.74
C SER A 502 -9.75 -0.20 21.22
N GLY A 503 -10.67 0.35 20.42
CA GLY A 503 -11.61 1.36 20.89
C GLY A 503 -12.51 0.81 22.01
N THR A 504 -13.18 1.68 22.77
CA THR A 504 -13.97 1.31 23.97
C THR A 504 -15.00 0.21 23.75
N ASP A 505 -15.59 0.15 22.55
CA ASP A 505 -16.61 -0.83 22.17
C ASP A 505 -16.08 -2.00 21.32
N LYS A 506 -14.79 -1.99 20.94
CA LYS A 506 -14.20 -3.07 20.14
C LYS A 506 -13.73 -4.22 21.05
N PRO A 507 -13.85 -5.50 20.63
CA PRO A 507 -13.37 -6.62 21.42
C PRO A 507 -11.87 -6.51 21.74
N LYS A 508 -11.47 -7.07 22.87
CA LYS A 508 -10.06 -7.12 23.30
C LYS A 508 -9.26 -8.02 22.36
N ARG A 509 -8.24 -7.43 21.73
CA ARG A 509 -7.34 -8.09 20.78
C ARG A 509 -6.01 -8.39 21.45
N LEU A 510 -5.41 -9.54 21.13
CA LEU A 510 -4.22 -10.05 21.82
C LEU A 510 -3.20 -10.58 20.80
N LEU A 511 -1.94 -10.17 20.94
CA LEU A 511 -0.82 -10.74 20.19
C LEU A 511 0.14 -11.43 21.17
N THR A 512 0.59 -12.64 20.89
CA THR A 512 1.51 -13.38 21.78
C THR A 512 2.46 -14.25 20.98
N ILE A 513 3.64 -14.50 21.55
CA ILE A 513 4.64 -15.40 21.01
C ILE A 513 4.64 -16.68 21.85
N SER A 514 4.44 -17.82 21.20
CA SER A 514 4.47 -19.12 21.85
C SER A 514 5.90 -19.58 22.15
N HIS A 515 6.02 -20.49 23.12
CA HIS A 515 7.27 -21.16 23.46
C HIS A 515 7.93 -21.93 22.30
N ASP A 516 7.14 -22.31 21.30
CA ASP A 516 7.57 -22.99 20.06
C ASP A 516 7.68 -22.04 18.85
N GLY A 517 7.83 -20.74 19.09
CA GLY A 517 8.23 -19.77 18.05
C GLY A 517 7.12 -19.34 17.10
N ARG A 518 5.85 -19.38 17.52
CA ARG A 518 4.72 -18.91 16.70
C ARG A 518 4.24 -17.54 17.16
N LEU A 519 3.99 -16.64 16.21
CA LEU A 519 3.29 -15.39 16.46
C LEU A 519 1.79 -15.62 16.29
N MET A 520 1.06 -15.58 17.41
CA MET A 520 -0.36 -15.90 17.50
C MET A 520 -1.18 -14.65 17.78
N TYR A 521 -2.16 -14.37 16.91
CA TYR A 521 -3.00 -13.18 16.96
C TYR A 521 -4.48 -13.54 17.17
N TRP A 522 -5.06 -13.09 18.28
CA TRP A 522 -6.50 -13.08 18.52
C TRP A 522 -7.11 -11.74 18.11
N ASP A 523 -7.89 -11.80 17.04
CA ASP A 523 -8.82 -10.76 16.58
C ASP A 523 -10.16 -10.79 17.33
N ARG A 524 -10.56 -11.94 17.89
CA ARG A 524 -11.87 -12.19 18.54
C ARG A 524 -11.76 -13.15 19.74
N PRO A 525 -12.68 -13.07 20.73
CA PRO A 525 -12.64 -13.90 21.94
C PRO A 525 -13.11 -15.36 21.74
N ASP A 526 -14.07 -15.60 20.83
CA ASP A 526 -14.72 -16.91 20.65
C ASP A 526 -14.03 -17.84 19.63
N TYR A 527 -12.84 -17.44 19.18
CA TYR A 527 -12.11 -18.06 18.08
C TYR A 527 -10.67 -18.40 18.49
N GLY A 528 -10.06 -19.36 17.80
CA GLY A 528 -8.62 -19.58 17.89
C GLY A 528 -7.82 -18.42 17.29
N ALA A 529 -6.53 -18.36 17.61
CA ALA A 529 -5.64 -17.37 17.04
C ALA A 529 -5.37 -17.62 15.56
N ARG A 530 -5.27 -16.54 14.78
CA ARG A 530 -4.59 -16.54 13.48
C ARG A 530 -3.08 -16.69 13.72
N MET A 531 -2.42 -17.59 13.00
CA MET A 531 -0.96 -17.75 13.07
C MET A 531 -0.33 -16.84 12.01
N LEU A 532 0.46 -15.85 12.44
CA LEU A 532 1.13 -14.89 11.53
C LEU A 532 2.53 -15.34 11.11
N SER A 533 3.18 -16.18 11.92
CA SER A 533 4.47 -16.83 11.63
C SER A 533 4.66 -18.02 12.58
N ASP A 534 5.45 -19.01 12.17
CA ASP A 534 5.96 -20.12 13.02
C ASP A 534 7.50 -20.22 13.06
N ARG A 535 8.19 -19.14 12.67
CA ARG A 535 9.66 -19.01 12.64
C ARG A 535 10.18 -17.89 13.56
N ILE A 536 9.46 -17.55 14.64
CA ILE A 536 9.88 -16.50 15.59
C ILE A 536 11.07 -16.98 16.45
N PRO A 537 12.19 -16.24 16.50
CA PRO A 537 13.36 -16.58 17.31
C PRO A 537 13.06 -16.68 18.81
N LYS A 538 13.72 -17.62 19.48
CA LYS A 538 13.57 -17.85 20.92
C LYS A 538 14.14 -16.68 21.73
N GLY A 539 13.29 -16.03 22.50
CA GLY A 539 13.62 -14.93 23.39
C GLY A 539 12.42 -14.51 24.24
N ASN A 540 12.61 -13.51 25.11
CA ASN A 540 11.51 -12.82 25.77
C ASN A 540 11.11 -11.58 24.98
N LEU A 541 9.84 -11.19 25.05
CA LEU A 541 9.35 -9.89 24.62
C LEU A 541 9.88 -8.79 25.55
N ILE A 542 10.80 -8.00 25.05
CA ILE A 542 11.43 -6.90 25.78
C ILE A 542 10.51 -5.67 25.68
N SER A 543 10.39 -5.12 24.47
CA SER A 543 9.64 -3.88 24.20
C SER A 543 8.72 -4.05 22.99
N PHE A 544 7.71 -3.20 22.87
CA PHE A 544 6.79 -3.16 21.74
C PHE A 544 6.29 -1.73 21.49
N GLU A 545 5.85 -1.45 20.26
CA GLU A 545 5.08 -0.26 19.91
C GLU A 545 3.97 -0.68 18.93
N GLN A 546 2.71 -0.46 19.31
CA GLN A 546 1.57 -0.57 18.38
C GLN A 546 1.33 0.80 17.73
N ASP A 547 1.22 0.80 16.41
CA ASP A 547 0.78 1.92 15.62
C ASP A 547 -0.38 1.51 14.71
N ASP A 548 -1.60 1.91 15.08
CA ASP A 548 -2.86 1.44 14.47
C ASP A 548 -2.90 -0.11 14.37
N GLU A 549 -2.94 -0.66 13.16
CA GLU A 549 -2.93 -2.10 12.86
C GLU A 549 -1.52 -2.72 12.75
N VAL A 550 -0.44 -1.94 12.87
CA VAL A 550 0.95 -2.42 12.81
C VAL A 550 1.54 -2.54 14.22
N VAL A 551 2.11 -3.70 14.54
CA VAL A 551 2.77 -3.96 15.83
C VAL A 551 4.25 -4.24 15.60
N ARG A 552 5.10 -3.43 16.22
CA ARG A 552 6.56 -3.65 16.30
C ARG A 552 6.88 -4.25 17.66
N MET A 553 7.71 -5.28 17.70
CA MET A 553 8.13 -5.95 18.94
C MET A 553 9.63 -6.24 18.88
N VAL A 554 10.36 -5.98 19.98
CA VAL A 554 11.74 -6.46 20.14
C VAL A 554 11.73 -7.67 21.04
N VAL A 555 12.26 -8.78 20.51
CA VAL A 555 12.29 -10.09 21.17
C VAL A 555 13.72 -10.58 21.23
N GLY A 556 14.11 -11.21 22.33
CA GLY A 556 15.46 -11.76 22.44
C GLY A 556 15.95 -11.95 23.88
N SER A 557 17.25 -11.74 24.09
CA SER A 557 17.89 -11.79 25.39
C SER A 557 18.87 -10.63 25.56
N LEU A 558 18.55 -9.72 26.48
CA LEU A 558 19.41 -8.59 26.87
C LEU A 558 20.81 -9.03 27.30
N GLY A 559 20.92 -10.16 28.00
CA GLY A 559 22.19 -10.68 28.53
C GLY A 559 23.15 -11.22 27.46
N THR A 560 22.65 -11.79 26.36
CA THR A 560 23.49 -12.23 25.23
C THR A 560 23.51 -11.21 24.09
N GLY A 561 22.75 -10.12 24.22
CA GLY A 561 22.54 -9.13 23.17
C GLY A 561 21.74 -9.59 21.97
N ARG A 562 21.38 -10.89 21.86
CA ARG A 562 20.69 -11.43 20.68
C ARG A 562 19.26 -10.94 20.66
N LEU A 563 18.96 -10.07 19.70
CA LEU A 563 17.70 -9.31 19.59
C LEU A 563 17.20 -9.33 18.15
N TRP A 564 15.89 -9.44 18.00
CA TRP A 564 15.19 -9.41 16.72
C TRP A 564 14.02 -8.43 16.79
N LEU A 565 13.88 -7.63 15.74
CA LEU A 565 12.65 -6.90 15.44
C LEU A 565 11.65 -7.88 14.79
N ILE A 566 10.46 -7.97 15.37
CA ILE A 566 9.28 -8.51 14.72
C ILE A 566 8.42 -7.32 14.28
N TRP A 567 8.00 -7.36 13.02
CA TRP A 567 7.03 -6.42 12.45
C TRP A 567 5.80 -7.23 12.04
N ALA A 568 4.63 -6.87 12.56
CA ALA A 568 3.38 -7.60 12.30
C ALA A 568 2.28 -6.62 11.86
N ASP A 569 1.79 -6.81 10.63
CA ASP A 569 0.65 -6.10 10.08
C ASP A 569 -0.60 -6.95 10.31
N LEU A 570 -1.49 -6.48 11.18
CA LEU A 570 -2.68 -7.20 11.61
C LEU A 570 -3.84 -7.09 10.61
N GLN A 571 -3.77 -6.17 9.65
CA GLN A 571 -4.75 -5.99 8.56
C GLN A 571 -4.39 -6.90 7.37
N LYS A 572 -3.14 -6.88 6.92
CA LYS A 572 -2.61 -7.78 5.87
C LYS A 572 -2.33 -9.19 6.39
N LEU A 573 -2.29 -9.38 7.72
CA LEU A 573 -1.93 -10.64 8.38
C LEU A 573 -0.54 -11.13 7.92
N GLU A 574 0.42 -10.23 7.84
CA GLU A 574 1.81 -10.52 7.44
C GLU A 574 2.77 -10.24 8.60
N CYS A 575 3.82 -11.05 8.69
CA CYS A 575 4.84 -10.95 9.73
C CYS A 575 6.22 -10.98 9.07
N ARG A 576 7.09 -10.03 9.45
CA ARG A 576 8.51 -10.00 9.08
C ARG A 576 9.36 -10.07 10.35
N VAL A 577 10.48 -10.76 10.29
CA VAL A 577 11.43 -10.88 11.41
C VAL A 577 12.82 -10.49 10.91
N VAL A 578 13.46 -9.55 11.60
CA VAL A 578 14.76 -9.00 11.21
C VAL A 578 15.70 -9.00 12.42
N PRO A 579 16.91 -9.58 12.36
CA PRO A 579 17.89 -9.44 13.43
C PRO A 579 18.30 -7.97 13.60
N LEU A 580 18.44 -7.49 14.82
CA LEU A 580 18.97 -6.15 15.05
C LEU A 580 20.48 -6.10 14.80
N GLU A 581 20.94 -5.01 14.22
CA GLU A 581 22.37 -4.82 13.98
C GLU A 581 23.14 -4.62 15.30
N ASN A 582 24.38 -5.12 15.37
CA ASN A 582 25.23 -5.15 16.57
C ASN A 582 24.65 -5.86 17.83
N ALA A 583 23.57 -6.63 17.65
CA ALA A 583 22.86 -7.43 18.65
C ALA A 583 23.59 -8.73 19.05
N GLN A 584 24.82 -8.59 19.57
CA GLN A 584 25.65 -9.68 20.10
C GLN A 584 26.42 -9.27 21.38
N HIS A 585 25.95 -8.23 22.06
CA HIS A 585 26.60 -7.60 23.21
C HIS A 585 25.62 -7.41 24.36
N GLN A 586 26.09 -7.50 25.61
CA GLN A 586 25.27 -7.21 26.78
C GLN A 586 24.58 -5.84 26.64
N THR A 587 23.26 -5.84 26.82
CA THR A 587 22.36 -4.70 26.61
C THR A 587 21.60 -4.45 27.91
N ASP A 588 21.49 -3.20 28.34
CA ASP A 588 20.84 -2.82 29.61
C ASP A 588 19.33 -2.57 29.46
N ASP A 589 18.87 -2.24 28.24
CA ASP A 589 17.46 -2.17 27.84
C ASP A 589 17.31 -2.09 26.31
N VAL A 590 16.08 -2.32 25.82
CA VAL A 590 15.69 -1.86 24.49
C VAL A 590 14.35 -1.15 24.56
N VAL A 591 14.28 0.08 24.06
CA VAL A 591 13.04 0.87 24.03
C VAL A 591 12.65 1.16 22.57
N LEU A 592 11.48 0.66 22.15
CA LEU A 592 10.78 1.19 20.99
C LEU A 592 10.14 2.52 21.39
N HIS A 593 10.64 3.63 20.84
CA HIS A 593 10.06 4.96 21.05
C HIS A 593 10.05 5.70 19.72
N ALA A 594 8.85 6.10 19.26
CA ALA A 594 8.67 6.80 18.01
C ALA A 594 9.43 6.10 16.86
N GLY A 595 9.18 4.79 16.70
CA GLY A 595 9.70 3.94 15.61
C GLY A 595 11.22 3.96 15.38
N SER A 596 11.99 4.46 16.34
CA SER A 596 13.37 4.03 16.52
C SER A 596 13.44 2.98 17.63
N ILE A 597 14.45 2.14 17.55
CA ILE A 597 14.81 1.15 18.56
C ILE A 597 16.05 1.70 19.26
N LEU A 598 15.86 2.16 20.49
CA LEU A 598 16.92 2.63 21.38
C LEU A 598 17.49 1.41 22.11
N VAL A 599 18.58 0.84 21.60
CA VAL A 599 19.30 -0.28 22.23
C VAL A 599 20.30 0.31 23.22
N ILE A 600 19.92 0.34 24.50
CA ILE A 600 20.64 1.04 25.56
C ILE A 600 21.70 0.13 26.17
N ARG A 601 22.93 0.64 26.24
CA ARG A 601 24.09 0.00 26.87
C ARG A 601 24.59 0.88 28.02
N LYS A 602 25.63 0.42 28.72
CA LYS A 602 26.21 1.07 29.90
C LYS A 602 26.77 2.47 29.64
N ASP A 603 27.33 2.67 28.45
CA ASP A 603 28.12 3.83 28.03
C ASP A 603 27.59 4.49 26.75
N ALA A 604 26.82 3.78 25.93
CA ALA A 604 26.27 4.27 24.67
C ALA A 604 24.82 3.80 24.43
N VAL A 605 24.11 4.48 23.53
CA VAL A 605 22.84 4.00 22.96
C VAL A 605 22.99 3.86 21.45
N ASP A 606 22.68 2.68 20.96
CA ASP A 606 22.53 2.41 19.53
C ASP A 606 21.12 2.77 19.08
N LEU A 607 21.02 3.64 18.07
CA LEU A 607 19.77 4.05 17.44
C LEU A 607 19.56 3.19 16.18
N CYS A 608 18.77 2.12 16.29
CA CYS A 608 18.40 1.28 15.15
C CYS A 608 17.01 1.68 14.60
N HIS A 609 16.76 1.51 13.30
CA HIS A 609 15.48 1.88 12.68
C HIS A 609 14.46 0.75 12.83
N ALA A 610 13.21 1.05 13.25
CA ALA A 610 12.22 0.02 13.57
C ALA A 610 11.48 -0.57 12.34
N THR A 611 12.16 -0.70 11.20
CA THR A 611 11.64 -1.37 10.00
C THR A 611 12.66 -2.32 9.36
N ASP A 612 13.95 -1.92 9.26
CA ASP A 612 15.05 -2.77 8.77
C ASP A 612 15.99 -3.28 9.87
N GLY A 613 15.78 -2.87 11.14
CA GLY A 613 16.60 -3.28 12.29
C GLY A 613 18.05 -2.76 12.28
N ARG A 614 18.44 -1.97 11.27
CA ARG A 614 19.83 -1.52 11.05
C ARG A 614 20.19 -0.34 11.94
N LEU A 615 21.46 -0.28 12.32
CA LEU A 615 22.03 0.83 13.08
C LEU A 615 22.07 2.09 12.20
N ARG A 616 21.61 3.22 12.74
CA ARG A 616 21.67 4.53 12.09
C ARG A 616 22.70 5.45 12.74
N ASN A 617 22.81 5.40 14.06
CA ASN A 617 23.66 6.29 14.85
C ASN A 617 23.99 5.68 16.23
N ARG A 618 25.09 6.11 16.85
CA ARG A 618 25.45 5.76 18.23
C ARG A 618 25.68 7.03 19.04
N LEU A 619 24.88 7.23 20.09
CA LEU A 619 25.03 8.32 21.06
C LEU A 619 25.84 7.85 22.27
N GLN A 620 26.74 8.69 22.79
CA GLN A 620 27.47 8.43 24.03
C GLN A 620 26.72 8.97 25.26
N ILE A 621 26.66 8.18 26.33
CA ILE A 621 25.96 8.50 27.59
C ILE A 621 26.93 9.24 28.53
N SER A 622 27.37 10.42 28.11
CA SER A 622 28.29 11.24 28.90
C SER A 622 27.57 11.90 30.09
N GLY A 623 28.08 11.68 31.30
CA GLY A 623 27.68 12.40 32.53
C GLY A 623 26.26 12.12 33.05
N ARG A 624 25.57 11.09 32.54
CA ARG A 624 24.16 10.80 32.84
C ARG A 624 24.01 9.37 33.35
N LYS A 625 23.12 9.15 34.32
CA LYS A 625 22.73 7.83 34.83
C LYS A 625 21.32 7.50 34.37
N ARG A 626 21.09 6.30 33.82
CA ARG A 626 19.74 5.82 33.48
C ARG A 626 18.89 5.72 34.74
N LEU A 627 17.65 6.18 34.63
CA LEU A 627 16.61 6.09 35.66
C LEU A 627 15.67 4.92 35.36
N SER A 628 15.12 4.90 34.15
CA SER A 628 14.08 3.97 33.69
C SER A 628 13.93 4.12 32.18
N GLU A 629 13.69 3.04 31.45
CA GLU A 629 13.47 3.07 29.98
C GLU A 629 14.48 4.00 29.27
N ARG A 630 13.98 5.02 28.55
CA ARG A 630 14.74 6.06 27.83
C ARG A 630 15.08 7.30 28.67
N PHE A 631 14.84 7.29 29.97
CA PHE A 631 14.95 8.44 30.87
C PHE A 631 16.21 8.39 31.74
N PHE A 632 16.86 9.54 31.90
CA PHE A 632 18.18 9.67 32.50
C PHE A 632 18.26 10.89 33.43
N ILE A 633 18.96 10.75 34.55
CA ILE A 633 19.31 11.86 35.44
C ILE A 633 20.73 12.32 35.11
N GLY A 634 20.89 13.62 34.85
CA GLY A 634 22.17 14.29 34.62
C GLY A 634 22.39 15.45 35.60
N PRO A 635 23.50 16.21 35.47
CA PRO A 635 23.79 17.33 36.37
C PRO A 635 22.71 18.40 36.35
N ASP A 636 22.15 18.73 35.17
CA ASP A 636 21.19 19.82 35.01
C ASP A 636 19.73 19.42 35.32
N GLY A 637 19.45 18.14 35.61
CA GLY A 637 18.10 17.64 35.92
C GLY A 637 17.74 16.30 35.27
N LEU A 638 16.45 16.13 34.97
CA LEU A 638 15.89 14.95 34.28
C LEU A 638 15.91 15.16 32.77
N PHE A 639 16.36 14.13 32.05
CA PHE A 639 16.40 14.07 30.59
C PHE A 639 15.60 12.88 30.05
N ALA A 640 15.00 13.07 28.88
CA ALA A 640 14.55 11.98 28.02
C ALA A 640 15.50 11.83 26.84
N LEU A 641 15.77 10.61 26.42
CA LEU A 641 16.39 10.34 25.13
C LEU A 641 15.33 10.40 24.03
N SER A 642 15.56 11.22 23.01
CA SER A 642 14.76 11.35 21.78
C SER A 642 15.66 11.23 20.55
N HIS A 643 15.10 11.39 19.35
CA HIS A 643 15.83 11.48 18.09
C HIS A 643 15.10 12.40 17.11
N ASP A 644 15.84 12.92 16.14
CA ASP A 644 15.28 13.59 14.95
C ASP A 644 14.88 12.59 13.84
N GLY A 645 15.43 11.37 13.88
CA GLY A 645 15.31 10.32 12.86
C GLY A 645 16.64 9.92 12.21
N VAL A 646 17.71 10.66 12.51
CA VAL A 646 19.09 10.41 12.09
C VAL A 646 20.00 10.20 13.30
N SER A 647 19.87 11.01 14.35
CA SER A 647 20.72 10.99 15.56
C SER A 647 19.89 11.03 16.85
N GLY A 648 20.43 10.40 17.91
CA GLY A 648 19.85 10.47 19.25
C GLY A 648 20.28 11.73 20.00
N ARG A 649 19.39 12.30 20.83
CA ARG A 649 19.67 13.51 21.65
C ARG A 649 19.00 13.45 23.02
N PHE A 650 19.62 14.07 24.03
CA PHE A 650 19.04 14.17 25.38
C PHE A 650 18.28 15.49 25.55
N GLU A 651 16.94 15.41 25.59
CA GLU A 651 16.06 16.56 25.85
C GLU A 651 15.82 16.70 27.35
N CYS A 652 15.97 17.92 27.90
CA CYS A 652 15.71 18.17 29.32
C CYS A 652 14.20 18.28 29.58
N LEU A 653 13.65 17.37 30.38
CA LEU A 653 12.24 17.37 30.79
C LEU A 653 11.97 18.30 31.98
N LEU A 654 12.88 18.28 32.96
CA LEU A 654 12.81 19.07 34.19
C LEU A 654 14.23 19.49 34.56
N LYS A 655 14.50 20.79 34.56
CA LYS A 655 15.74 21.36 35.08
C LYS A 655 15.80 21.18 36.60
N HIS A 656 17.00 21.19 37.18
CA HIS A 656 17.21 20.98 38.61
C HIS A 656 16.40 21.95 39.50
N ASN A 657 16.16 23.18 39.05
CA ASN A 657 15.34 24.17 39.76
C ASN A 657 13.81 23.97 39.61
N GLN A 658 13.37 23.06 38.73
CA GLN A 658 11.96 22.66 38.55
C GLN A 658 11.62 21.39 39.34
N ILE A 659 12.62 20.68 39.86
CA ILE A 659 12.45 19.52 40.73
C ILE A 659 12.22 20.02 42.17
N PRO A 660 11.14 19.61 42.87
CA PRO A 660 10.90 20.03 44.25
C PRO A 660 12.00 19.55 45.19
N LYS A 661 12.57 20.47 46.00
CA LYS A 661 13.75 20.20 46.86
C LYS A 661 13.50 19.15 47.96
N ASP A 662 12.24 18.91 48.30
CA ASP A 662 11.74 17.96 49.27
C ASP A 662 11.56 16.53 48.70
N ARG A 663 11.70 16.36 47.38
CA ARG A 663 11.31 15.13 46.64
C ARG A 663 12.45 14.63 45.76
N LYS A 664 12.46 13.32 45.53
CA LYS A 664 13.36 12.63 44.60
C LYS A 664 12.55 11.94 43.53
N ILE A 665 13.05 11.92 42.31
CA ILE A 665 12.41 11.19 41.21
C ILE A 665 12.66 9.69 41.41
N LEU A 666 11.60 8.89 41.50
CA LEU A 666 11.64 7.43 41.53
C LEU A 666 11.69 6.82 40.13
N HIS A 667 10.94 7.40 39.19
CA HIS A 667 10.71 6.82 37.87
C HIS A 667 10.26 7.89 36.87
N ALA A 668 10.48 7.64 35.59
CA ALA A 668 9.84 8.34 34.50
C ALA A 668 9.49 7.35 33.38
N PHE A 669 8.31 7.51 32.75
CA PHE A 669 7.84 6.61 31.69
C PHE A 669 6.94 7.33 30.68
N ASP A 670 6.86 6.80 29.45
CA ASP A 670 5.87 7.23 28.46
C ASP A 670 4.52 6.53 28.71
N SER A 671 3.43 7.28 28.89
CA SER A 671 2.07 6.71 28.96
C SER A 671 1.38 6.77 27.60
N ALA A 672 0.52 5.80 27.28
CA ALA A 672 -0.40 5.91 26.15
C ALA A 672 -1.52 6.97 26.36
N TYR A 673 -1.73 7.42 27.59
CA TYR A 673 -2.86 8.27 28.00
C TYR A 673 -2.44 9.71 28.37
N CYS A 674 -1.15 10.04 28.23
CA CYS A 674 -0.59 11.36 28.48
C CYS A 674 0.11 11.93 27.25
N ASN A 675 0.04 13.25 27.06
CA ASN A 675 0.72 13.98 25.98
C ASN A 675 2.20 14.30 26.29
N SER A 676 2.73 13.79 27.40
CA SER A 676 4.09 14.03 27.91
C SER A 676 4.45 12.90 28.90
N PRO A 677 5.74 12.59 29.15
CA PRO A 677 6.15 11.57 30.11
C PRO A 677 5.57 11.81 31.51
N VAL A 678 5.28 10.73 32.22
CA VAL A 678 4.87 10.77 33.63
C VAL A 678 6.12 10.65 34.50
N VAL A 679 6.38 11.64 35.33
CA VAL A 679 7.46 11.66 36.33
C VAL A 679 6.87 11.31 37.69
N VAL A 680 7.48 10.35 38.39
CA VAL A 680 7.05 9.84 39.70
C VAL A 680 8.01 10.29 40.78
N PHE A 681 7.49 10.88 41.87
CA PHE A 681 8.29 11.29 43.03
C PHE A 681 8.19 10.30 44.20
N ASP A 682 9.17 10.35 45.10
CA ASP A 682 9.30 9.45 46.24
C ASP A 682 8.34 9.73 47.40
N ASP A 683 7.59 10.83 47.36
CA ASP A 683 6.41 11.08 48.20
C ASP A 683 5.11 10.50 47.61
N GLY A 684 5.16 9.91 46.41
CA GLY A 684 3.98 9.43 45.69
C GLY A 684 3.24 10.49 44.86
N SER A 685 3.74 11.74 44.84
CA SER A 685 3.26 12.78 43.93
C SER A 685 3.81 12.57 42.50
N LEU A 686 3.16 13.19 41.51
CA LEU A 686 3.41 12.93 40.09
C LEU A 686 3.49 14.24 39.30
N GLN A 687 4.21 14.26 38.19
CA GLN A 687 4.22 15.40 37.27
C GLN A 687 4.16 14.96 35.81
N ILE A 688 3.44 15.71 34.99
CA ILE A 688 3.32 15.51 33.54
C ILE A 688 3.76 16.83 32.89
N PRO A 689 5.06 17.04 32.59
CA PRO A 689 5.58 18.34 32.17
C PRO A 689 4.88 18.87 30.90
N PRO A 690 4.57 20.18 30.80
CA PRO A 690 4.98 21.26 31.69
C PRO A 690 4.00 21.53 32.86
N ALA A 691 3.05 20.64 33.16
CA ALA A 691 2.11 20.85 34.27
C ALA A 691 2.82 20.89 35.63
N ALA A 692 2.18 21.53 36.61
CA ALA A 692 2.61 21.48 38.01
C ALA A 692 2.51 20.07 38.60
N VAL A 693 3.21 19.84 39.72
CA VAL A 693 3.18 18.56 40.44
C VAL A 693 1.79 18.33 41.04
N GLN A 694 1.23 17.15 40.78
CA GLN A 694 -0.07 16.70 41.23
C GLN A 694 0.10 15.81 42.47
N HIS A 695 -0.59 16.15 43.55
CA HIS A 695 -0.71 15.30 44.73
C HIS A 695 -1.85 14.31 44.54
N VAL A 696 -1.55 13.01 44.62
CA VAL A 696 -2.53 11.92 44.54
C VAL A 696 -2.82 11.44 45.97
N ASN A 697 -4.09 11.26 46.34
CA ASN A 697 -4.40 10.69 47.66
C ASN A 697 -4.21 9.17 47.66
N HIS A 698 -3.09 8.73 48.23
CA HIS A 698 -2.70 7.31 48.39
C HIS A 698 -2.91 6.78 49.82
N GLY A 699 -3.54 7.55 50.71
CA GLY A 699 -3.86 7.13 52.09
C GLY A 699 -2.67 6.96 53.05
N HIS A 700 -1.46 7.40 52.67
CA HIS A 700 -0.20 7.18 53.42
C HIS A 700 0.59 8.49 53.54
N GLN A 701 0.12 9.45 54.35
CA GLN A 701 0.83 10.72 54.55
C GLN A 701 2.21 10.50 55.19
N GLY A 702 3.23 11.21 54.71
CA GLY A 702 4.60 11.14 55.23
C GLY A 702 5.41 9.88 54.88
N SER A 703 4.82 8.89 54.22
CA SER A 703 5.53 7.69 53.77
C SER A 703 6.32 7.96 52.49
N ARG A 704 7.55 7.42 52.39
CA ARG A 704 8.30 7.38 51.13
C ARG A 704 8.01 6.08 50.37
N PHE A 705 7.85 6.19 49.05
CA PHE A 705 7.50 5.07 48.17
C PHE A 705 8.73 4.48 47.46
N THR A 706 8.55 3.27 46.95
CA THR A 706 9.41 2.67 45.92
C THR A 706 8.56 2.28 44.71
N PHE A 707 9.11 2.37 43.50
CA PHE A 707 8.38 2.00 42.29
C PHE A 707 8.25 0.47 42.17
N GLY A 708 7.07 0.00 41.74
CA GLY A 708 6.74 -1.42 41.63
C GLY A 708 6.78 -1.92 40.18
N ARG A 709 5.60 -2.18 39.61
CA ARG A 709 5.42 -2.58 38.20
C ARG A 709 4.72 -1.46 37.43
N LEU A 710 5.05 -1.35 36.15
CA LEU A 710 4.36 -0.56 35.13
C LEU A 710 3.64 -1.52 34.16
N ALA A 711 2.45 -1.17 33.66
CA ALA A 711 1.81 -1.85 32.53
C ALA A 711 2.53 -1.47 31.23
N ARG A 712 2.60 -2.38 30.25
CA ARG A 712 3.39 -2.17 29.02
C ARG A 712 2.87 -0.99 28.17
N ASP A 713 1.61 -0.56 28.31
CA ASP A 713 1.05 0.63 27.65
C ASP A 713 1.11 1.92 28.50
N GLY A 714 1.60 1.84 29.74
CA GLY A 714 1.63 2.95 30.69
C GLY A 714 0.24 3.44 31.15
N SER A 715 -0.80 2.61 31.07
CA SER A 715 -2.13 2.86 31.68
C SER A 715 -2.12 2.78 33.21
N GLU A 716 -1.30 1.89 33.75
CA GLU A 716 -1.35 1.45 35.14
C GLU A 716 0.06 1.29 35.70
N PHE A 717 0.25 1.59 36.98
CA PHE A 717 1.45 1.21 37.72
C PHE A 717 1.12 0.94 39.19
N CYS A 718 2.08 0.40 39.94
CA CYS A 718 1.97 0.31 41.40
C CYS A 718 3.20 0.88 42.11
N LEU A 719 2.96 1.49 43.26
CA LEU A 719 4.00 1.92 44.20
C LEU A 719 3.93 1.07 45.47
N ARG A 720 5.07 0.90 46.14
CA ARG A 720 5.19 0.15 47.39
C ARG A 720 5.57 1.07 48.54
N ALA A 721 4.79 1.02 49.63
CA ALA A 721 5.08 1.67 50.91
C ALA A 721 4.74 0.70 52.04
N SER A 722 5.59 0.63 53.07
CA SER A 722 5.38 -0.19 54.29
C SER A 722 5.02 -1.67 54.05
N GLY A 723 5.46 -2.23 52.91
CA GLY A 723 5.15 -3.60 52.48
C GLY A 723 3.91 -3.75 51.60
N GLU A 724 2.98 -2.79 51.63
CA GLU A 724 1.79 -2.79 50.77
C GLU A 724 2.10 -2.37 49.33
N LEU A 725 1.32 -2.86 48.37
CA LEU A 725 1.24 -2.32 47.01
C LEU A 725 -0.02 -1.45 46.88
N LYS A 726 0.14 -0.20 46.42
CA LYS A 726 -0.96 0.64 45.95
C LYS A 726 -0.93 0.69 44.43
N PHE A 727 -2.06 0.40 43.80
CA PHE A 727 -2.23 0.43 42.34
C PHE A 727 -2.84 1.76 41.91
N PHE A 728 -2.33 2.29 40.80
CA PHE A 728 -2.71 3.57 40.22
C PHE A 728 -3.07 3.38 38.75
N THR A 729 -4.20 3.94 38.34
CA THR A 729 -4.62 4.06 36.94
C THR A 729 -4.39 5.50 36.46
N ILE A 730 -4.03 5.66 35.19
CA ILE A 730 -3.84 6.95 34.51
C ILE A 730 -5.00 7.13 33.53
N SER A 731 -6.03 7.86 33.96
CA SER A 731 -7.16 8.26 33.11
C SER A 731 -7.45 9.75 33.27
N LEU A 732 -7.39 10.51 32.18
CA LEU A 732 -7.90 11.90 32.11
C LEU A 732 -7.45 12.84 33.26
N ARG A 733 -6.18 12.72 33.70
CA ARG A 733 -5.57 13.48 34.82
C ARG A 733 -6.19 13.22 36.21
N ILE A 734 -7.00 12.18 36.38
CA ILE A 734 -7.55 11.77 37.69
C ILE A 734 -7.04 10.36 37.98
N MET A 735 -6.56 10.16 39.21
CA MET A 735 -5.91 8.91 39.63
C MET A 735 -6.43 8.48 40.99
N SER A 736 -6.97 7.27 41.05
CA SER A 736 -7.48 6.65 42.28
C SER A 736 -6.60 5.49 42.72
N SER A 737 -6.35 5.38 44.03
CA SER A 737 -5.74 4.18 44.60
C SER A 737 -6.80 3.09 44.74
N ILE A 738 -6.60 1.93 44.13
CA ILE A 738 -7.60 0.84 44.14
C ILE A 738 -7.10 -0.33 45.00
N GLY A 739 -7.88 -0.69 46.04
CA GLY A 739 -7.60 -1.85 46.89
C GLY A 739 -7.91 -3.17 46.19
N GLY A 740 -7.09 -4.20 46.44
CA GLY A 740 -7.27 -5.55 45.86
C GLY A 740 -7.12 -5.64 44.34
N TYR A 741 -6.57 -4.60 43.69
CA TYR A 741 -6.52 -4.51 42.24
C TYR A 741 -5.48 -5.46 41.62
N GLN A 742 -5.78 -5.96 40.42
CA GLN A 742 -4.83 -6.57 39.51
C GLN A 742 -4.80 -5.75 38.21
N PHE A 743 -3.63 -5.65 37.58
CA PHE A 743 -3.46 -4.97 36.30
C PHE A 743 -4.49 -5.43 35.26
N THR A 744 -5.00 -4.52 34.43
CA THR A 744 -5.95 -4.85 33.38
C THR A 744 -5.33 -5.78 32.33
N GLU A 745 -4.01 -5.68 32.11
CA GLU A 745 -3.20 -6.68 31.38
C GLU A 745 -3.35 -8.10 31.96
N ASP A 746 -3.38 -8.20 33.29
CA ASP A 746 -3.49 -9.48 34.00
C ASP A 746 -4.94 -10.01 34.03
N LYS A 747 -5.93 -9.16 33.75
CA LYS A 747 -7.33 -9.55 33.51
C LYS A 747 -7.57 -10.00 32.06
N THR A 748 -6.88 -9.44 31.07
CA THR A 748 -6.93 -9.91 29.67
C THR A 748 -6.53 -11.38 29.51
N ARG A 749 -5.76 -11.91 30.46
CA ARG A 749 -5.43 -13.34 30.60
C ARG A 749 -6.64 -14.28 30.64
N GLN A 750 -7.84 -13.78 30.91
CA GLN A 750 -9.09 -14.58 30.95
C GLN A 750 -9.77 -14.72 29.58
N ILE A 751 -9.15 -14.24 28.51
CA ILE A 751 -9.70 -14.19 27.14
C ILE A 751 -8.65 -14.85 26.22
N PRO A 752 -8.83 -16.10 25.74
CA PRO A 752 -10.09 -16.68 25.24
C PRO A 752 -10.41 -18.10 25.78
N SER A 753 -11.48 -18.73 25.28
CA SER A 753 -11.74 -20.16 25.56
C SER A 753 -10.73 -21.06 24.79
N ILE A 754 -9.75 -21.63 25.48
CA ILE A 754 -8.71 -22.47 24.85
C ILE A 754 -9.21 -23.91 24.75
N ARG A 755 -9.43 -24.39 23.53
CA ARG A 755 -9.70 -25.82 23.23
C ARG A 755 -8.48 -26.69 23.53
N GLN A 756 -8.68 -27.86 24.14
CA GLN A 756 -7.58 -28.77 24.47
C GLN A 756 -7.26 -29.73 23.32
N LEU A 757 -6.00 -29.69 22.85
CA LEU A 757 -5.51 -30.57 21.79
C LEU A 757 -4.90 -31.86 22.35
N ARG A 758 -5.26 -33.00 21.76
CA ARG A 758 -4.69 -34.32 22.03
C ARG A 758 -3.42 -34.49 21.19
N VAL A 759 -2.26 -34.23 21.79
CA VAL A 759 -0.94 -34.22 21.09
C VAL A 759 -0.07 -35.46 21.33
N ARG A 760 -0.54 -36.47 22.07
CA ARG A 760 0.28 -37.58 22.61
C ARG A 760 -0.08 -38.96 22.06
N PHE A 761 -0.14 -39.08 20.74
CA PHE A 761 -0.29 -40.37 20.07
C PHE A 761 1.07 -40.94 19.67
N SER A 762 1.22 -42.27 19.78
CA SER A 762 2.44 -43.01 19.45
C SER A 762 2.25 -43.93 18.25
N THR A 763 1.01 -44.33 17.96
CA THR A 763 0.68 -45.34 16.95
C THR A 763 -0.61 -44.98 16.23
N LEU A 764 -0.68 -45.29 14.94
CA LEU A 764 -1.90 -45.25 14.13
C LEU A 764 -2.24 -46.67 13.67
N SER A 765 -3.51 -47.04 13.76
CA SER A 765 -4.00 -48.37 13.41
C SER A 765 -5.30 -48.30 12.61
N ILE A 766 -5.56 -49.28 11.76
CA ILE A 766 -6.84 -49.47 11.08
C ILE A 766 -7.50 -50.73 11.66
N ILE A 767 -8.58 -50.52 12.43
CA ILE A 767 -9.31 -51.58 13.14
C ILE A 767 -10.77 -51.54 12.66
N ASP A 768 -11.30 -52.67 12.21
CA ASP A 768 -12.67 -52.79 11.65
C ASP A 768 -13.01 -51.78 10.53
N SER A 769 -12.02 -51.36 9.74
CA SER A 769 -12.13 -50.28 8.73
C SER A 769 -12.27 -48.86 9.31
N GLN A 770 -11.97 -48.64 10.59
CA GLN A 770 -11.94 -47.33 11.24
C GLN A 770 -10.50 -46.92 11.58
N LEU A 771 -10.22 -45.62 11.50
CA LEU A 771 -8.92 -45.05 11.86
C LEU A 771 -8.84 -44.89 13.39
N VAL A 772 -7.84 -45.53 14.01
CA VAL A 772 -7.64 -45.56 15.47
C VAL A 772 -6.27 -44.98 15.83
N LEU A 773 -6.28 -44.00 16.73
CA LEU A 773 -5.11 -43.37 17.32
C LEU A 773 -4.84 -43.96 18.71
N LEU A 774 -3.62 -44.44 18.94
CA LEU A 774 -3.19 -45.01 20.21
C LEU A 774 -2.14 -44.10 20.87
N SER A 775 -2.31 -43.86 22.17
CA SER A 775 -1.33 -43.14 23.00
C SER A 775 -0.37 -44.10 23.70
N SER A 776 0.82 -43.62 24.04
CA SER A 776 1.80 -44.34 24.87
C SER A 776 1.35 -44.58 26.32
N ARG A 777 0.15 -44.11 26.69
CA ARG A 777 -0.51 -44.33 27.99
C ARG A 777 -1.72 -45.26 27.92
N GLY A 778 -1.97 -45.90 26.76
CA GLY A 778 -3.04 -46.87 26.58
C GLY A 778 -4.41 -46.29 26.19
N GLN A 779 -4.63 -44.98 26.32
CA GLN A 779 -5.84 -44.35 25.74
C GLN A 779 -5.83 -44.55 24.22
N SER A 780 -6.98 -44.95 23.71
CA SER A 780 -7.22 -45.46 22.37
C SER A 780 -8.50 -44.83 21.82
N LEU A 781 -8.37 -44.08 20.71
CA LEU A 781 -9.46 -43.26 20.15
C LEU A 781 -9.70 -43.63 18.70
N ARG A 782 -10.94 -43.98 18.35
CA ARG A 782 -11.37 -44.14 16.97
C ARG A 782 -11.98 -42.84 16.43
N LEU A 783 -11.69 -42.55 15.17
CA LEU A 783 -12.36 -41.52 14.39
C LEU A 783 -13.67 -42.08 13.83
N ILE A 784 -14.79 -41.41 14.10
CA ILE A 784 -16.12 -41.78 13.60
C ILE A 784 -16.86 -40.56 13.03
N HIS A 785 -17.83 -40.81 12.15
CA HIS A 785 -18.87 -39.84 11.83
C HIS A 785 -20.12 -40.15 12.65
N ASN A 786 -20.62 -39.17 13.40
CA ASN A 786 -21.84 -39.26 14.18
C ASN A 786 -23.01 -38.66 13.38
N PRO A 787 -23.93 -39.48 12.82
CA PRO A 787 -25.00 -38.99 11.95
C PRO A 787 -26.11 -38.24 12.71
N ILE A 788 -26.23 -38.40 14.03
CA ILE A 788 -27.25 -37.71 14.85
C ILE A 788 -26.81 -36.26 15.12
N ARG A 789 -25.52 -36.06 15.40
CA ARG A 789 -24.94 -34.71 15.57
C ARG A 789 -24.48 -34.09 14.24
N ASN A 790 -24.34 -34.88 13.18
CA ASN A 790 -23.70 -34.53 11.91
C ASN A 790 -22.28 -33.94 12.13
N GLU A 791 -21.49 -34.64 12.94
CA GLU A 791 -20.14 -34.23 13.37
C GLU A 791 -19.15 -35.39 13.22
N LEU A 792 -17.86 -35.07 13.02
CA LEU A 792 -16.77 -36.04 13.17
C LEU A 792 -16.34 -36.06 14.64
N GLU A 793 -16.21 -37.24 15.22
CA GLU A 793 -15.87 -37.41 16.64
C GLU A 793 -14.65 -38.33 16.84
N LEU A 794 -13.87 -38.05 17.88
CA LEU A 794 -12.89 -39.00 18.45
C LEU A 794 -13.53 -39.66 19.68
N ARG A 795 -13.79 -40.97 19.63
CA ARG A 795 -14.37 -41.72 20.75
C ARG A 795 -13.46 -42.82 21.26
N GLU A 796 -13.51 -43.08 22.56
CA GLU A 796 -12.81 -44.19 23.18
C GLU A 796 -13.28 -45.54 22.63
N PHE A 797 -12.35 -46.48 22.48
CA PHE A 797 -12.56 -47.78 21.85
C PHE A 797 -11.48 -48.76 22.30
N ASP A 798 -11.84 -49.93 22.84
CA ASP A 798 -10.86 -50.95 23.20
C ASP A 798 -10.34 -51.65 21.93
N PRO A 799 -9.06 -51.47 21.55
CA PRO A 799 -8.49 -52.04 20.33
C PRO A 799 -8.39 -53.58 20.37
N LYS A 800 -8.65 -54.24 21.51
CA LYS A 800 -8.75 -55.70 21.62
C LYS A 800 -10.06 -56.26 21.08
N THR A 801 -11.08 -55.43 20.91
CA THR A 801 -12.44 -55.86 20.53
C THR A 801 -12.68 -55.97 19.03
N GLY A 802 -11.77 -55.42 18.22
CA GLY A 802 -11.88 -55.33 16.77
C GLY A 802 -10.70 -55.97 16.02
N ASN A 803 -10.89 -56.22 14.72
CA ASN A 803 -9.87 -56.83 13.88
C ASN A 803 -8.87 -55.77 13.37
N CYS A 804 -7.64 -55.80 13.90
CA CYS A 804 -6.58 -54.87 13.53
C CYS A 804 -5.89 -55.30 12.22
N THR A 805 -6.28 -54.63 11.12
CA THR A 805 -5.74 -54.90 9.78
C THR A 805 -4.36 -54.27 9.53
N LEU A 806 -4.06 -53.16 10.21
CA LEU A 806 -2.84 -52.37 10.00
C LEU A 806 -2.48 -51.62 11.27
N SER A 807 -1.19 -51.56 11.61
CA SER A 807 -0.70 -50.76 12.74
C SER A 807 0.74 -50.31 12.51
N LYS A 808 1.03 -49.02 12.74
CA LYS A 808 2.38 -48.45 12.66
C LYS A 808 2.60 -47.37 13.72
N GLY A 809 3.78 -47.41 14.35
CA GLY A 809 4.25 -46.35 15.24
C GLY A 809 4.64 -45.09 14.47
N PHE A 810 4.62 -43.93 15.12
CA PHE A 810 5.00 -42.62 14.58
C PHE A 810 6.49 -42.30 14.86
N PRO A 811 7.44 -42.61 13.95
CA PRO A 811 8.84 -42.20 14.09
C PRO A 811 8.98 -40.68 13.87
N GLU A 812 10.00 -40.06 14.47
CA GLU A 812 10.35 -38.66 14.21
C GLU A 812 10.69 -38.43 12.73
N ALA A 813 10.28 -37.28 12.19
CA ALA A 813 10.35 -36.97 10.78
C ALA A 813 10.94 -35.58 10.51
N HIS A 814 11.24 -35.31 9.24
CA HIS A 814 11.74 -34.00 8.85
C HIS A 814 10.70 -32.91 9.12
N HIS A 815 11.14 -31.88 9.83
CA HIS A 815 10.45 -30.63 10.06
C HIS A 815 11.34 -29.51 9.49
N GLY A 816 10.73 -28.42 9.02
CA GLY A 816 11.45 -27.36 8.31
C GLY A 816 12.54 -26.71 9.18
N GLN A 817 13.55 -26.10 8.56
CA GLN A 817 14.57 -25.40 9.34
C GLN A 817 13.97 -24.14 10.01
N GLY A 818 14.32 -23.90 11.27
CA GLY A 818 13.93 -22.70 12.02
C GLY A 818 12.54 -22.72 12.68
N VAL A 819 11.70 -23.75 12.45
CA VAL A 819 10.41 -23.89 13.13
C VAL A 819 10.56 -24.55 14.51
N GLY A 820 9.65 -24.26 15.45
CA GLY A 820 9.66 -24.88 16.79
C GLY A 820 8.77 -26.13 16.95
N TYR A 821 7.95 -26.47 15.94
CA TYR A 821 7.10 -27.66 15.97
C TYR A 821 7.86 -28.91 15.51
N ARG A 822 7.41 -30.09 15.96
CA ARG A 822 7.94 -31.40 15.56
C ARG A 822 6.89 -32.21 14.81
N LEU A 823 7.35 -32.93 13.79
CA LEU A 823 6.54 -33.84 12.98
C LEU A 823 7.00 -35.29 13.20
N HIS A 824 6.04 -36.21 13.24
CA HIS A 824 6.31 -37.65 13.23
C HIS A 824 5.52 -38.30 12.08
N ALA A 825 6.17 -39.10 11.23
CA ALA A 825 5.60 -39.51 9.94
C ALA A 825 5.61 -41.02 9.69
N ILE A 826 4.42 -41.58 9.51
CA ILE A 826 4.19 -42.93 8.99
C ILE A 826 4.16 -42.86 7.47
N HIS A 827 4.87 -43.79 6.82
CA HIS A 827 4.83 -44.02 5.38
C HIS A 827 4.42 -45.47 5.13
N TRP A 828 3.55 -45.72 4.15
CA TRP A 828 3.10 -47.07 3.76
C TRP A 828 3.66 -47.48 2.39
N LYS A 829 3.57 -48.78 2.07
CA LYS A 829 4.22 -49.37 0.87
C LYS A 829 3.57 -48.94 -0.45
N ASP A 830 2.33 -48.49 -0.40
CA ASP A 830 1.56 -47.96 -1.52
C ASP A 830 1.94 -46.51 -1.88
N GLY A 831 2.64 -45.81 -0.99
CA GLY A 831 2.97 -44.38 -1.11
C GLY A 831 2.13 -43.46 -0.23
N SER A 832 1.13 -43.97 0.50
CA SER A 832 0.37 -43.15 1.45
C SER A 832 1.24 -42.72 2.64
N GLN A 833 0.86 -41.61 3.27
CA GLN A 833 1.59 -41.00 4.38
C GLN A 833 0.61 -40.44 5.43
N ALA A 834 0.98 -40.56 6.71
CA ALA A 834 0.29 -39.90 7.82
C ALA A 834 1.32 -39.19 8.71
N VAL A 835 1.12 -37.89 8.96
CA VAL A 835 2.05 -37.06 9.73
C VAL A 835 1.32 -36.48 10.94
N LEU A 836 1.77 -36.87 12.14
CA LEU A 836 1.33 -36.29 13.40
C LEU A 836 2.18 -35.06 13.73
N ASP A 837 1.54 -33.91 13.88
CA ASP A 837 2.16 -32.68 14.34
C ASP A 837 1.99 -32.51 15.86
N SER A 838 3.09 -32.19 16.54
CA SER A 838 3.15 -31.68 17.92
C SER A 838 2.13 -30.58 18.25
N ARG A 839 1.67 -29.80 17.26
CA ARG A 839 0.60 -28.80 17.34
C ARG A 839 -0.82 -29.39 17.35
N GLY A 840 -0.97 -30.71 17.51
CA GLY A 840 -2.26 -31.38 17.68
C GLY A 840 -3.05 -31.60 16.38
N MET A 841 -2.33 -31.88 15.29
CA MET A 841 -2.92 -32.15 13.98
C MET A 841 -2.44 -33.48 13.43
N LEU A 842 -3.29 -34.14 12.63
CA LEU A 842 -2.95 -35.31 11.84
C LEU A 842 -3.16 -34.99 10.37
N HIS A 843 -2.08 -34.90 9.62
CA HIS A 843 -2.08 -34.73 8.16
C HIS A 843 -2.10 -36.11 7.49
N LEU A 844 -3.00 -36.31 6.53
CA LEU A 844 -3.24 -37.58 5.85
C LEU A 844 -3.15 -37.37 4.34
N LYS A 845 -2.26 -38.12 3.69
CA LYS A 845 -1.96 -38.03 2.26
C LYS A 845 -2.07 -39.41 1.63
N SER A 846 -2.97 -39.54 0.66
CA SER A 846 -3.19 -40.78 -0.08
C SER A 846 -2.10 -41.05 -1.11
N SER A 847 -1.89 -42.32 -1.46
CA SER A 847 -1.21 -42.73 -2.70
C SER A 847 -2.10 -42.56 -3.95
N ASP A 848 -3.41 -42.50 -3.76
CA ASP A 848 -4.38 -42.21 -4.81
C ASP A 848 -4.56 -40.68 -4.95
N ALA A 849 -4.18 -40.14 -6.11
CA ALA A 849 -4.27 -38.71 -6.41
C ALA A 849 -5.71 -38.18 -6.50
N ALA A 850 -6.73 -39.05 -6.61
CA ALA A 850 -8.13 -38.63 -6.53
C ALA A 850 -8.57 -38.24 -5.10
N ILE A 851 -7.83 -38.70 -4.07
CA ILE A 851 -8.09 -38.37 -2.67
C ILE A 851 -7.14 -37.22 -2.26
N PRO A 852 -7.62 -35.96 -2.16
CA PRO A 852 -6.77 -34.83 -1.84
C PRO A 852 -6.20 -34.93 -0.42
N GLU A 853 -4.99 -34.40 -0.22
CA GLU A 853 -4.37 -34.36 1.11
C GLU A 853 -5.26 -33.56 2.10
N PHE A 854 -5.42 -34.07 3.32
CA PHE A 854 -6.30 -33.45 4.32
C PHE A 854 -5.69 -33.47 5.73
N THR A 855 -6.20 -32.60 6.60
CA THR A 855 -5.70 -32.40 7.97
C THR A 855 -6.85 -32.41 8.96
N LEU A 856 -6.70 -33.22 10.00
CA LEU A 856 -7.62 -33.34 11.12
C LEU A 856 -7.02 -32.62 12.34
N VAL A 857 -7.80 -31.75 12.99
CA VAL A 857 -7.43 -31.13 14.26
C VAL A 857 -7.91 -32.01 15.40
N LEU A 858 -6.98 -32.50 16.21
CA LEU A 858 -7.24 -33.51 17.23
C LEU A 858 -7.60 -32.83 18.56
N HIS A 859 -8.82 -32.30 18.68
CA HIS A 859 -9.30 -31.64 19.90
C HIS A 859 -10.45 -32.39 20.57
N GLU A 860 -10.46 -32.36 21.91
CA GLU A 860 -11.54 -32.86 22.78
C GLU A 860 -12.23 -34.11 22.19
N ASP A 861 -13.54 -34.08 21.92
CA ASP A 861 -14.26 -35.21 21.31
C ASP A 861 -14.69 -34.94 19.85
N CYS A 862 -14.43 -33.75 19.29
CA CYS A 862 -14.96 -33.31 17.99
C CYS A 862 -13.84 -32.89 17.03
N VAL A 863 -13.90 -33.30 15.77
CA VAL A 863 -12.80 -33.14 14.81
C VAL A 863 -13.10 -32.06 13.76
N ALA A 864 -12.39 -30.94 13.88
CA ALA A 864 -12.31 -29.93 12.82
C ALA A 864 -11.21 -30.27 11.81
N GLY A 865 -11.17 -29.59 10.67
CA GLY A 865 -10.11 -29.84 9.68
C GLY A 865 -10.21 -29.05 8.38
N TRP A 866 -9.27 -29.37 7.47
CA TRP A 866 -9.04 -28.71 6.18
C TRP A 866 -8.57 -29.72 5.12
N SER A 867 -8.93 -29.54 3.85
CA SER A 867 -8.41 -30.32 2.72
C SER A 867 -7.69 -29.46 1.69
N ALA A 868 -6.83 -30.06 0.86
CA ALA A 868 -6.11 -29.38 -0.22
C ALA A 868 -7.02 -28.77 -1.31
N LEU A 869 -8.30 -29.16 -1.37
CA LEU A 869 -9.33 -28.50 -2.19
C LEU A 869 -9.88 -27.21 -1.53
N GLY A 870 -9.33 -26.79 -0.39
CA GLY A 870 -9.73 -25.60 0.35
C GLY A 870 -10.97 -25.78 1.25
N GLN A 871 -11.56 -26.98 1.30
CA GLN A 871 -12.70 -27.33 2.16
C GLN A 871 -12.31 -27.22 3.64
N VAL A 872 -13.29 -26.94 4.51
CA VAL A 872 -13.12 -26.89 5.97
C VAL A 872 -14.36 -27.43 6.69
N TRP A 873 -14.21 -28.05 7.85
CA TRP A 873 -15.30 -28.64 8.65
C TRP A 873 -15.05 -28.54 10.16
N GLY A 874 -16.12 -28.75 10.96
CA GLY A 874 -16.06 -28.81 12.42
C GLY A 874 -16.43 -27.51 13.14
N GLU A 875 -15.92 -27.34 14.37
CA GLU A 875 -16.22 -26.20 15.24
C GLU A 875 -15.68 -24.87 14.70
N ARG A 876 -16.55 -23.86 14.61
CA ARG A 876 -16.25 -22.48 14.12
C ARG A 876 -14.96 -21.88 14.71
N TYR A 877 -14.60 -22.25 15.94
CA TYR A 877 -13.37 -21.85 16.62
C TYR A 877 -12.11 -21.96 15.75
N PHE A 878 -12.01 -23.02 14.93
CA PHE A 878 -10.84 -23.34 14.10
C PHE A 878 -10.86 -22.69 12.71
N HIS A 879 -11.90 -21.94 12.34
CA HIS A 879 -12.07 -21.45 10.97
C HIS A 879 -11.64 -20.00 10.80
N LEU A 880 -10.89 -19.74 9.73
CA LEU A 880 -10.84 -18.40 9.17
C LEU A 880 -12.25 -18.00 8.68
N ASP A 881 -12.49 -16.70 8.64
CA ASP A 881 -13.75 -16.10 8.23
C ASP A 881 -14.12 -16.41 6.77
N GLU A 882 -15.36 -16.07 6.38
CA GLU A 882 -15.92 -16.14 5.02
C GLU A 882 -16.06 -17.53 4.35
N LYS A 883 -15.48 -18.60 4.89
CA LYS A 883 -15.64 -19.95 4.32
C LYS A 883 -16.90 -20.68 4.81
N GLU A 884 -17.71 -21.14 3.86
CA GLU A 884 -18.71 -22.19 4.12
C GLU A 884 -18.04 -23.47 4.63
N ARG A 885 -18.71 -24.16 5.54
CA ARG A 885 -18.23 -25.42 6.13
C ARG A 885 -18.85 -26.61 5.40
N THR A 886 -18.00 -27.47 4.85
CA THR A 886 -18.42 -28.73 4.24
C THR A 886 -19.02 -29.64 5.30
N ALA A 887 -20.15 -30.30 4.99
CA ALA A 887 -20.84 -31.17 5.94
C ALA A 887 -19.96 -32.37 6.34
N PRO A 888 -19.83 -32.70 7.64
CA PRO A 888 -19.03 -33.84 8.13
C PRO A 888 -19.32 -35.18 7.46
N LYS A 889 -20.57 -35.45 7.07
CA LYS A 889 -20.94 -36.62 6.25
C LYS A 889 -20.17 -36.68 4.92
N VAL A 890 -20.05 -35.56 4.20
CA VAL A 890 -19.35 -35.48 2.90
C VAL A 890 -17.85 -35.72 3.10
N ILE A 891 -17.25 -35.07 4.10
CA ILE A 891 -15.83 -35.27 4.48
C ILE A 891 -15.55 -36.74 4.86
N TRP A 892 -16.49 -37.41 5.54
CA TRP A 892 -16.37 -38.84 5.82
C TRP A 892 -16.37 -39.69 4.55
N GLN A 893 -17.36 -39.48 3.67
CA GLN A 893 -17.57 -40.30 2.48
C GLN A 893 -16.53 -40.06 1.37
N ASP A 894 -16.03 -38.84 1.23
CA ASP A 894 -15.17 -38.43 0.11
C ASP A 894 -13.67 -38.49 0.45
N LEU A 895 -13.29 -38.29 1.74
CA LEU A 895 -11.89 -38.22 2.17
C LEU A 895 -11.51 -39.36 3.12
N ILE A 896 -12.19 -39.47 4.26
CA ILE A 896 -11.75 -40.35 5.36
C ILE A 896 -11.96 -41.83 5.02
N GLU A 897 -13.16 -42.21 4.58
CA GLU A 897 -13.46 -43.59 4.25
C GLU A 897 -12.69 -44.08 3.00
N PRO A 898 -12.57 -43.31 1.90
CA PRO A 898 -11.70 -43.68 0.78
C PRO A 898 -10.23 -43.85 1.17
N PHE A 899 -9.68 -42.96 2.01
CA PHE A 899 -8.31 -43.08 2.51
C PHE A 899 -8.11 -44.35 3.35
N VAL A 900 -9.04 -44.66 4.26
CA VAL A 900 -8.96 -45.89 5.07
C VAL A 900 -9.20 -47.14 4.22
N ARG A 901 -10.02 -47.08 3.18
CA ARG A 901 -10.17 -48.16 2.18
C ARG A 901 -8.88 -48.37 1.37
N ARG A 902 -8.15 -47.31 1.03
CA ARG A 902 -6.90 -47.34 0.26
C ARG A 902 -5.70 -47.91 1.02
N LEU A 903 -5.72 -47.88 2.36
CA LEU A 903 -4.69 -48.45 3.23
C LEU A 903 -4.81 -49.96 3.50
N ARG A 904 -5.75 -50.66 2.86
CA ARG A 904 -6.04 -52.10 3.05
C ARG A 904 -5.34 -52.95 1.99
#